data_AF-A0A9W8QFV4-F1
#
_entry.id   AF-A0A9W8QFV4-F1
#
_cell.length_a   1.000
_cell.length_b   1.000
_cell.length_c   1.000
_cell.angle_alpha   90.00
_cell.angle_beta   90.00
_cell.angle_gamma   90.00
#
_symmetry.space_group_name_H-M   'P 1'
#
loop_
_entity.id
_entity.type
_entity.pdbx_description
1 polymer ?
#
loop_
_entity_poly.entity_id
_entity_poly.type
_entity_poly.pdbx_seq_one_letter_code
_entity_poly.pdbx_strand_id
1 'polypeptide(L)'
;MPSEKVPFYDPTPPTYDEALAGGSRWVPPARDAADQRGATQTEQQSLLRQPGNGESSRRTGYHPPTVETDDESDDDGLLSDGDSEEEQVRREIEEMDMEEPDRSLSSTWRKRLRIPSWKWSWRPRLPRLRIQLPSRPAETETQTEEPSAGSSNRFIFENFQIPQVNTMFLVLTFARILALFIILGFFWFLFTSGLFSGLNSPLTSGMRFNAEDLRNFLQQRVEPMRMRASVQHYSNYAHLAGTEGDYAAARDIHAMFSKAGLDRVVMDEYFVYINYPRQDGRNVQLLDDSGKATWTAKLDEDERHHETAGRQTFAFHAHSKSGDVKGPLIYVNYGSKADHEKLKANEVKTEGAIALVRNGGTEKSTALKVKLAEMHGFVGVLVYNDPKEDGFSLGDVAPQGRFMPADGVHGGSVSLMNWIIGDVLTPQWESEEQSPRVKVSDAVGLVQIPSLPLAWRDAQPLLQSLKGHGHALPPEWTGAVPDVEWWSGDSNSPTVRLQNEQDEVEKQKIWNVYGRIEGMETASKSIIIGNHRDSMGFGATNPHTGTAVMIELARIFGDLVDRGWKPLRSIEFMSWDAAEYNLIGSTEFVEKNLDRLKKDAYAYIDLNDAVTGTSFSAAGSPLLEKALMRALSRVADPAANETLKTLWDRENTQLLDLSTGADPSDYIPFQDIAGTSSIHVGFAGESYPRRSSYDTFDLVDQVIDPGFVYHGLMGQVVGLLLLDLSDRAVLPFDMKRYGDKLQTWLGNLETWTNNRPARGELSFEELKDAAGMIQHNAERFGQWEMEWDSAVLASNGWESNEYGAARTVYNDKMAQFETALLDPEFGGGIPNRTQFKHVVFGPPLLSTNDEALFPAIRDLIEAEDWTGAKAVMAKTAVLLRQAGALLSMSEP
;
A
#
# COMPACT_ATOMS: atom_id res chain seq x y z
N MET A 1 -30.68 -19.09 -10.55
CA MET A 1 -29.45 -19.16 -11.33
C MET A 1 -29.33 -17.85 -12.09
N PRO A 2 -28.59 -16.85 -11.59
CA PRO A 2 -28.33 -15.65 -12.38
C PRO A 2 -27.39 -16.05 -13.53
N SER A 3 -27.68 -15.57 -14.74
CA SER A 3 -26.88 -15.85 -15.94
C SER A 3 -25.45 -15.36 -15.76
N GLU A 4 -24.47 -16.22 -16.05
CA GLU A 4 -23.05 -15.87 -16.19
C GLU A 4 -22.91 -14.67 -17.13
N LYS A 5 -22.68 -13.50 -16.54
CA LYS A 5 -22.19 -12.34 -17.26
C LYS A 5 -20.75 -12.64 -17.67
N VAL A 6 -20.33 -12.03 -18.78
CA VAL A 6 -18.94 -11.99 -19.29
C VAL A 6 -17.94 -11.99 -18.11
N PRO A 7 -16.95 -12.89 -18.09
CA PRO A 7 -16.01 -13.00 -16.98
C PRO A 7 -15.30 -11.66 -16.75
N PHE A 8 -15.14 -11.28 -15.48
CA PHE A 8 -14.58 -9.97 -15.09
C PHE A 8 -13.10 -9.84 -15.44
N TYR A 9 -12.40 -10.97 -15.40
CA TYR A 9 -11.04 -11.19 -15.85
C TYR A 9 -11.09 -11.96 -17.17
N ASP A 10 -10.12 -11.71 -18.05
CA ASP A 10 -9.94 -12.59 -19.21
C ASP A 10 -9.55 -13.99 -18.69
N PRO A 11 -9.98 -15.08 -19.34
CA PRO A 11 -9.53 -16.42 -18.95
C PRO A 11 -8.00 -16.45 -18.94
N THR A 12 -7.43 -17.09 -17.92
CA THR A 12 -5.98 -17.26 -17.77
C THR A 12 -5.35 -17.70 -19.10
N PRO A 13 -4.16 -17.20 -19.45
CA PRO A 13 -3.47 -17.66 -20.65
C PRO A 13 -3.37 -19.19 -20.64
N PRO A 14 -3.62 -19.87 -21.78
CA PRO A 14 -3.45 -21.31 -21.85
C PRO A 14 -2.02 -21.68 -21.48
N THR A 15 -1.84 -22.85 -20.87
CA THR A 15 -0.49 -23.34 -20.53
C THR A 15 0.39 -23.45 -21.78
N TYR A 16 1.71 -23.49 -21.61
CA TYR A 16 2.62 -23.74 -22.73
C TYR A 16 2.24 -25.01 -23.51
N ASP A 17 1.82 -26.06 -22.80
CA ASP A 17 1.36 -27.32 -23.42
C ASP A 17 -0.02 -27.20 -24.10
N GLU A 18 -0.95 -26.42 -23.55
CA GLU A 18 -2.24 -26.11 -24.18
C GLU A 18 -2.07 -25.20 -25.42
N ALA A 19 -1.14 -24.26 -25.37
CA ALA A 19 -0.78 -23.40 -26.49
C ALA A 19 -0.12 -24.19 -27.63
N LEU A 20 0.66 -25.23 -27.29
CA LEU A 20 1.24 -26.17 -28.25
C LEU A 20 0.23 -27.20 -28.76
N ALA A 21 -0.75 -27.61 -27.94
CA ALA A 21 -1.85 -28.48 -28.35
C ALA A 21 -2.87 -27.77 -29.26
N GLY A 22 -2.94 -26.43 -29.20
CA GLY A 22 -3.82 -25.56 -29.97
C GLY A 22 -3.43 -25.33 -31.44
N GLY A 23 -2.80 -26.29 -32.10
CA GLY A 23 -2.44 -26.22 -33.52
C GLY A 23 -3.60 -26.54 -34.46
N SER A 24 -4.68 -25.75 -34.51
CA SER A 24 -5.45 -25.43 -35.73
C SER A 24 -6.80 -24.73 -35.47
N ARG A 25 -6.98 -23.59 -36.15
CA ARG A 25 -8.22 -22.80 -36.38
C ARG A 25 -8.85 -22.09 -35.18
N TRP A 26 -8.40 -20.86 -34.96
CA TRP A 26 -9.18 -19.82 -34.30
C TRP A 26 -10.21 -19.24 -35.29
N VAL A 27 -11.50 -19.30 -34.97
CA VAL A 27 -12.59 -18.56 -35.64
C VAL A 27 -13.22 -17.65 -34.58
N PRO A 28 -13.39 -16.34 -34.83
CA PRO A 28 -13.94 -15.44 -33.82
C PRO A 28 -15.44 -15.70 -33.58
N PRO A 29 -15.98 -15.49 -32.37
CA PRO A 29 -17.40 -15.71 -32.12
C PRO A 29 -18.24 -14.61 -32.78
N ALA A 30 -19.23 -15.03 -33.55
CA ALA A 30 -20.29 -14.15 -34.05
C ALA A 30 -21.19 -13.73 -32.88
N ARG A 31 -21.55 -12.44 -32.84
CA ARG A 31 -22.53 -11.86 -31.91
C ARG A 31 -23.92 -12.42 -32.23
N ASP A 32 -24.50 -13.20 -31.32
CA ASP A 32 -25.90 -13.59 -31.42
C ASP A 32 -26.83 -12.49 -30.87
N ALA A 33 -27.69 -12.01 -31.78
CA ALA A 33 -28.90 -11.27 -31.47
C ALA A 33 -30.03 -12.28 -31.30
N ALA A 34 -30.51 -12.46 -30.06
CA ALA A 34 -31.69 -13.24 -29.77
C ALA A 34 -32.76 -12.35 -29.13
N ASP A 35 -33.54 -11.67 -29.98
CA ASP A 35 -34.90 -11.29 -29.61
C ASP A 35 -35.77 -11.30 -30.87
N GLN A 36 -36.60 -12.35 -30.99
CA GLN A 36 -37.89 -12.44 -31.68
C GLN A 36 -38.21 -13.91 -32.01
N ARG A 37 -39.13 -14.51 -31.24
CA ARG A 37 -39.88 -15.70 -31.66
C ARG A 37 -41.22 -15.26 -32.23
N GLY A 38 -41.49 -15.65 -33.46
CA GLY A 38 -42.80 -15.50 -34.11
C GLY A 38 -42.93 -16.41 -35.32
N ALA A 39 -43.58 -17.56 -35.10
CA ALA A 39 -44.47 -18.31 -36.01
C ALA A 39 -43.98 -18.80 -37.40
N THR A 40 -44.28 -20.10 -37.68
CA THR A 40 -44.54 -20.74 -38.99
C THR A 40 -43.33 -20.87 -39.94
N GLN A 41 -43.13 -21.87 -40.81
CA GLN A 41 -43.83 -23.06 -41.30
C GLN A 41 -42.83 -23.81 -42.22
N THR A 42 -42.93 -25.16 -42.30
CA THR A 42 -42.84 -25.98 -43.53
C THR A 42 -41.50 -26.20 -44.28
N GLU A 43 -41.16 -27.50 -44.43
CA GLU A 43 -40.48 -28.19 -45.56
C GLU A 43 -38.98 -27.86 -45.85
N GLN A 44 -38.11 -28.74 -46.36
CA GLN A 44 -38.23 -30.00 -47.10
C GLN A 44 -36.86 -30.73 -47.08
N GLN A 45 -36.89 -32.07 -46.95
CA GLN A 45 -36.22 -33.09 -47.79
C GLN A 45 -34.73 -32.92 -48.21
N SER A 46 -33.85 -33.85 -47.80
CA SER A 46 -33.42 -35.08 -48.56
C SER A 46 -32.13 -34.81 -49.36
N LEU A 47 -31.02 -35.58 -49.36
CA LEU A 47 -30.73 -36.99 -49.66
C LEU A 47 -29.25 -37.27 -49.24
N LEU A 48 -28.91 -38.31 -48.47
CA LEU A 48 -28.36 -39.64 -48.83
C LEU A 48 -26.99 -39.77 -49.55
N ARG A 49 -26.11 -40.61 -48.93
CA ARG A 49 -25.08 -41.56 -49.47
C ARG A 49 -23.82 -40.98 -50.14
N GLN A 50 -22.60 -41.55 -50.08
CA GLN A 50 -21.91 -42.69 -49.44
C GLN A 50 -20.38 -42.49 -49.73
N PRO A 51 -19.44 -43.29 -49.17
CA PRO A 51 -18.00 -43.00 -49.10
C PRO A 51 -17.16 -43.68 -50.20
N GLY A 52 -15.87 -43.34 -50.30
CA GLY A 52 -14.91 -44.03 -51.15
C GLY A 52 -13.44 -43.75 -50.81
N ASN A 53 -12.71 -44.85 -50.57
CA ASN A 53 -11.26 -44.98 -50.38
C ASN A 53 -10.42 -44.48 -51.57
N GLY A 54 -9.14 -44.15 -51.31
CA GLY A 54 -8.08 -44.07 -52.31
C GLY A 54 -6.69 -43.86 -51.71
N GLU A 55 -5.81 -44.84 -51.86
CA GLU A 55 -4.40 -44.87 -51.44
C GLU A 55 -3.44 -44.00 -52.29
N SER A 56 -2.26 -43.74 -51.70
CA SER A 56 -0.92 -43.65 -52.34
C SER A 56 -0.47 -42.32 -52.99
N SER A 57 0.54 -41.64 -52.41
CA SER A 57 1.96 -41.72 -52.84
C SER A 57 2.87 -40.56 -52.33
N ARG A 58 3.96 -40.97 -51.65
CA ARG A 58 5.38 -40.52 -51.68
C ARG A 58 5.84 -39.02 -51.64
N ARG A 59 6.82 -38.83 -50.72
CA ARG A 59 8.10 -38.03 -50.76
C ARG A 59 7.96 -36.50 -50.58
N THR A 60 8.78 -35.75 -49.81
CA THR A 60 10.15 -35.89 -49.23
C THR A 60 10.33 -34.73 -48.21
N GLY A 61 10.92 -34.91 -47.01
CA GLY A 61 12.28 -34.46 -46.61
C GLY A 61 12.37 -32.94 -46.31
N TYR A 62 12.87 -32.41 -45.17
CA TYR A 62 14.13 -32.66 -44.44
C TYR A 62 14.12 -32.01 -43.02
N HIS A 63 15.13 -32.37 -42.22
CA HIS A 63 15.36 -32.25 -40.77
C HIS A 63 16.07 -30.96 -40.27
N PRO A 64 16.09 -30.69 -38.94
CA PRO A 64 16.67 -29.49 -38.30
C PRO A 64 18.17 -29.61 -37.98
N PRO A 65 18.89 -28.51 -37.64
CA PRO A 65 20.29 -28.58 -37.24
C PRO A 65 20.50 -28.59 -35.73
N THR A 66 21.52 -29.37 -35.34
CA THR A 66 22.12 -29.56 -34.02
C THR A 66 23.35 -28.67 -33.81
N VAL A 67 23.67 -28.48 -32.53
CA VAL A 67 24.88 -27.90 -31.94
C VAL A 67 26.10 -28.80 -32.19
N GLU A 68 27.29 -28.23 -32.34
CA GLU A 68 28.55 -28.85 -31.90
C GLU A 68 29.68 -27.82 -31.73
N THR A 69 30.60 -28.16 -30.83
CA THR A 69 31.72 -27.40 -30.28
C THR A 69 33.07 -27.82 -30.89
N ASP A 70 34.10 -27.03 -30.54
CA ASP A 70 35.51 -27.36 -30.27
C ASP A 70 36.63 -27.35 -31.34
N ASP A 71 37.76 -26.87 -30.79
CA ASP A 71 39.20 -27.06 -31.08
C ASP A 71 40.08 -25.96 -31.71
N GLU A 72 40.87 -25.31 -30.81
CA GLU A 72 42.34 -25.17 -30.69
C GLU A 72 43.18 -24.78 -31.96
N SER A 73 44.24 -23.94 -31.97
CA SER A 73 45.32 -23.63 -31.01
C SER A 73 46.23 -22.46 -31.53
N ASP A 74 46.82 -21.71 -30.58
CA ASP A 74 48.14 -21.01 -30.47
C ASP A 74 48.84 -20.29 -31.66
N ASP A 75 49.25 -19.01 -31.50
CA ASP A 75 50.60 -18.59 -31.02
C ASP A 75 50.91 -17.07 -31.19
N ASP A 76 51.65 -16.52 -30.21
CA ASP A 76 52.57 -15.36 -30.16
C ASP A 76 52.19 -13.85 -30.39
N GLY A 77 52.59 -13.00 -29.42
CA GLY A 77 53.42 -11.81 -29.71
C GLY A 77 52.98 -10.36 -29.32
N LEU A 78 53.19 -9.97 -28.06
CA LEU A 78 53.54 -8.65 -27.47
C LEU A 78 53.56 -7.28 -28.26
N LEU A 79 52.90 -6.27 -27.63
CA LEU A 79 53.23 -4.83 -27.42
C LEU A 79 52.91 -3.70 -28.46
N SER A 80 52.08 -2.75 -27.95
CA SER A 80 52.17 -1.26 -27.97
C SER A 80 51.64 -0.43 -29.16
N ASP A 81 50.72 0.48 -28.76
CA ASP A 81 50.37 1.84 -29.21
C ASP A 81 49.90 2.11 -30.65
N GLY A 82 48.76 2.80 -30.74
CA GLY A 82 48.40 3.63 -31.89
C GLY A 82 46.91 3.85 -32.08
N ASP A 83 46.40 4.98 -31.61
CA ASP A 83 45.11 5.57 -31.98
C ASP A 83 44.85 5.52 -33.50
N SER A 84 43.67 5.05 -33.92
CA SER A 84 42.88 5.65 -35.03
C SER A 84 41.76 4.73 -35.52
N GLU A 85 40.58 4.67 -34.89
CA GLU A 85 39.34 4.20 -35.58
C GLU A 85 38.08 4.99 -35.13
N GLU A 86 38.19 6.33 -35.06
CA GLU A 86 37.03 7.25 -34.95
C GLU A 86 36.48 7.70 -36.33
N GLU A 87 36.89 7.08 -37.44
CA GLU A 87 36.53 7.55 -38.80
C GLU A 87 35.66 6.59 -39.63
N GLN A 88 35.09 5.53 -39.04
CA GLN A 88 34.27 4.55 -39.77
C GLN A 88 32.77 4.50 -39.37
N VAL A 89 32.26 5.55 -38.71
CA VAL A 89 30.81 5.71 -38.41
C VAL A 89 30.22 7.00 -39.00
N ARG A 90 30.99 7.72 -39.84
CA ARG A 90 30.58 9.00 -40.48
C ARG A 90 30.23 8.90 -41.98
N ARG A 91 29.95 7.70 -42.52
CA ARG A 91 29.58 7.52 -43.94
C ARG A 91 28.34 6.64 -44.19
N GLU A 92 27.35 6.69 -43.29
CA GLU A 92 26.00 6.16 -43.55
C GLU A 92 24.90 7.16 -43.18
N ILE A 93 25.20 8.46 -43.26
CA ILE A 93 24.21 9.54 -43.14
C ILE A 93 24.41 10.47 -44.33
N GLU A 94 23.85 10.07 -45.47
CA GLU A 94 23.34 10.97 -46.53
C GLU A 94 22.75 10.10 -47.66
N GLU A 95 21.51 10.40 -48.01
CA GLU A 95 20.75 9.92 -49.18
C GLU A 95 20.10 8.51 -49.10
N MET A 96 18.88 8.47 -48.57
CA MET A 96 17.71 8.24 -49.43
C MET A 96 16.43 8.79 -48.77
N ASP A 97 16.09 10.00 -49.19
CA ASP A 97 14.76 10.61 -49.08
C ASP A 97 13.76 9.85 -49.97
N MET A 98 12.68 9.32 -49.40
CA MET A 98 11.38 9.16 -50.07
C MET A 98 10.24 9.29 -49.06
N GLU A 99 9.64 10.48 -49.05
CA GLU A 99 8.21 10.80 -48.83
C GLU A 99 7.41 9.99 -47.78
N GLU A 100 7.26 10.58 -46.59
CA GLU A 100 6.22 10.25 -45.61
C GLU A 100 4.82 10.73 -46.07
N PRO A 101 3.74 9.94 -45.83
CA PRO A 101 2.39 10.47 -45.75
C PRO A 101 1.97 10.68 -44.29
N ASP A 102 1.58 11.91 -43.97
CA ASP A 102 0.86 12.28 -42.75
C ASP A 102 -0.32 11.32 -42.47
N ARG A 103 -0.29 10.66 -41.32
CA ARG A 103 -1.47 9.94 -40.77
C ARG A 103 -1.82 10.46 -39.39
N SER A 104 -2.61 11.53 -39.39
CA SER A 104 -3.59 11.79 -38.35
C SER A 104 -4.88 11.03 -38.66
N LEU A 105 -5.26 10.08 -37.81
CA LEU A 105 -6.61 9.48 -37.74
C LEU A 105 -6.94 9.29 -36.27
N SER A 106 -7.63 10.24 -35.63
CA SER A 106 -9.09 10.42 -35.64
C SER A 106 -9.82 9.36 -34.82
N SER A 107 -10.11 9.74 -33.57
CA SER A 107 -11.13 9.13 -32.73
C SER A 107 -12.52 9.46 -33.29
N THR A 108 -13.35 8.42 -33.43
CA THR A 108 -14.72 8.52 -33.92
C THR A 108 -15.73 8.61 -32.78
N TRP A 109 -16.70 9.52 -32.98
CA TRP A 109 -18.04 9.62 -32.38
C TRP A 109 -18.24 10.40 -31.06
N ARG A 110 -18.58 11.70 -31.20
CA ARG A 110 -19.80 12.27 -30.59
C ARG A 110 -20.52 13.22 -31.56
N LYS A 111 -21.85 13.06 -31.64
CA LYS A 111 -22.78 13.76 -32.51
C LYS A 111 -22.76 15.28 -32.24
N ARG A 112 -22.55 16.08 -33.29
CA ARG A 112 -22.70 17.55 -33.27
C ARG A 112 -24.17 17.94 -33.41
N LEU A 113 -24.70 18.66 -32.42
CA LEU A 113 -25.74 19.68 -32.62
C LEU A 113 -25.11 20.85 -33.37
N ARG A 114 -25.74 21.29 -34.47
CA ARG A 114 -25.32 22.45 -35.27
C ARG A 114 -25.78 23.74 -34.57
N ILE A 115 -24.82 24.60 -34.23
CA ILE A 115 -25.06 26.01 -33.88
C ILE A 115 -24.42 26.86 -34.98
N PRO A 116 -25.10 27.86 -35.57
CA PRO A 116 -24.54 28.68 -36.64
C PRO A 116 -23.53 29.68 -36.06
N SER A 117 -22.34 29.76 -36.68
CA SER A 117 -21.30 30.72 -36.33
C SER A 117 -21.58 32.08 -36.96
N TRP A 118 -22.02 33.04 -36.14
CA TRP A 118 -21.98 34.46 -36.49
C TRP A 118 -20.60 35.04 -36.14
N LYS A 119 -19.87 35.52 -37.16
CA LYS A 119 -18.62 36.26 -36.99
C LYS A 119 -18.93 37.70 -36.57
N TRP A 120 -18.62 38.06 -35.33
CA TRP A 120 -18.59 39.45 -34.88
C TRP A 120 -17.16 39.97 -34.96
N SER A 121 -16.94 41.03 -35.75
CA SER A 121 -15.69 41.80 -35.74
C SER A 121 -15.94 43.13 -35.05
N TRP A 122 -15.58 43.25 -33.78
CA TRP A 122 -15.51 44.54 -33.08
C TRP A 122 -14.05 44.94 -32.86
N ARG A 123 -13.64 46.06 -33.47
CA ARG A 123 -12.41 46.79 -33.13
C ARG A 123 -12.84 48.16 -32.59
N PRO A 124 -12.58 48.51 -31.33
CA PRO A 124 -12.92 49.84 -30.84
C PRO A 124 -11.91 50.86 -31.36
N ARG A 125 -12.38 51.87 -32.09
CA ARG A 125 -11.62 53.10 -32.38
C ARG A 125 -12.06 54.17 -31.38
N LEU A 126 -11.16 54.55 -30.47
CA LEU A 126 -11.37 55.67 -29.55
C LEU A 126 -11.24 57.01 -30.31
N PRO A 127 -12.15 57.98 -30.12
CA PRO A 127 -12.00 59.31 -30.69
C PRO A 127 -11.00 60.14 -29.85
N ARG A 128 -10.08 60.84 -30.53
CA ARG A 128 -9.16 61.81 -29.92
C ARG A 128 -9.91 63.10 -29.60
N LEU A 129 -10.03 63.45 -28.32
CA LEU A 129 -10.51 64.74 -27.84
C LEU A 129 -9.41 65.81 -28.04
N ARG A 130 -9.69 66.82 -28.86
CA ARG A 130 -8.83 68.01 -29.05
C ARG A 130 -9.48 69.17 -28.27
N ILE A 131 -8.82 69.61 -27.20
CA ILE A 131 -9.25 70.77 -26.41
C ILE A 131 -8.65 72.02 -27.05
N GLN A 132 -9.48 72.89 -27.63
CA GLN A 132 -9.10 74.24 -28.05
C GLN A 132 -9.48 75.22 -26.93
N LEU A 133 -8.49 75.88 -26.34
CA LEU A 133 -8.69 76.99 -25.41
C LEU A 133 -8.95 78.28 -26.19
N PRO A 134 -9.95 79.10 -25.82
CA PRO A 134 -10.23 80.35 -26.51
C PRO A 134 -9.20 81.43 -26.12
N SER A 135 -8.59 82.04 -27.14
CA SER A 135 -7.74 83.22 -27.01
C SER A 135 -8.57 84.49 -26.88
N ARG A 136 -8.22 85.28 -25.88
CA ARG A 136 -8.65 86.65 -25.54
C ARG A 136 -8.61 87.61 -26.75
N PRO A 137 -9.61 88.48 -26.99
CA PRO A 137 -9.46 89.61 -27.88
C PRO A 137 -8.94 90.84 -27.14
N ALA A 138 -8.10 91.62 -27.83
CA ALA A 138 -7.57 92.90 -27.41
C ALA A 138 -8.57 94.04 -27.66
N GLU A 139 -8.40 95.10 -26.87
CA GLU A 139 -9.21 96.31 -26.73
C GLU A 139 -9.27 97.19 -27.99
N THR A 140 -10.39 97.89 -28.16
CA THR A 140 -10.37 99.31 -28.56
C THR A 140 -11.59 100.03 -27.97
N GLU A 141 -11.31 101.18 -27.37
CA GLU A 141 -12.14 102.14 -26.63
C GLU A 141 -13.29 102.72 -27.51
N THR A 142 -14.44 103.17 -27.00
CA THR A 142 -14.61 104.38 -26.17
C THR A 142 -16.08 104.56 -25.77
N GLN A 143 -16.30 105.10 -24.54
CA GLN A 143 -17.33 106.10 -24.15
C GLN A 143 -18.83 105.68 -24.15
N THR A 144 -19.68 105.94 -23.15
CA THR A 144 -19.63 106.59 -21.81
C THR A 144 -20.97 106.28 -21.10
N GLU A 145 -20.98 106.48 -19.78
CA GLU A 145 -22.12 106.81 -18.90
C GLU A 145 -22.84 105.72 -18.08
N GLU A 146 -23.14 106.19 -16.86
CA GLU A 146 -23.32 105.53 -15.57
C GLU A 146 -24.81 105.25 -15.22
N PRO A 147 -25.11 104.60 -14.07
CA PRO A 147 -26.27 103.75 -13.90
C PRO A 147 -27.45 104.41 -13.19
N SER A 148 -28.66 103.84 -13.33
CA SER A 148 -29.71 104.04 -12.34
C SER A 148 -30.65 102.82 -12.21
N ALA A 149 -31.10 102.66 -10.97
CA ALA A 149 -31.77 101.52 -10.38
C ALA A 149 -33.21 101.27 -10.86
N GLY A 150 -33.68 100.03 -10.74
CA GLY A 150 -35.10 99.76 -10.47
C GLY A 150 -35.72 98.50 -11.09
N SER A 151 -36.02 97.54 -10.20
CA SER A 151 -37.18 96.64 -10.23
C SER A 151 -37.08 95.23 -10.86
N SER A 152 -37.34 94.26 -9.98
CA SER A 152 -38.22 93.09 -10.11
C SER A 152 -38.07 92.05 -11.24
N ASN A 153 -37.90 90.81 -10.78
CA ASN A 153 -38.44 89.54 -11.33
C ASN A 153 -38.19 89.23 -12.81
N ARG A 154 -37.28 88.28 -13.06
CA ARG A 154 -37.56 86.97 -13.69
C ARG A 154 -36.24 86.25 -14.01
N PHE A 155 -36.10 85.02 -13.51
CA PHE A 155 -35.09 84.09 -13.99
C PHE A 155 -35.37 83.78 -15.47
N ILE A 156 -34.47 84.21 -16.35
CA ILE A 156 -34.46 83.88 -17.77
C ILE A 156 -33.80 82.51 -17.90
N PHE A 157 -34.60 81.46 -18.10
CA PHE A 157 -34.10 80.21 -18.68
C PHE A 157 -33.87 80.47 -20.17
N GLU A 158 -32.61 80.63 -20.56
CA GLU A 158 -32.22 80.56 -21.97
C GLU A 158 -32.44 79.13 -22.49
N ASN A 159 -33.47 78.98 -23.33
CA ASN A 159 -33.60 78.02 -24.43
C ASN A 159 -32.83 76.69 -24.32
N PHE A 160 -33.31 75.77 -23.48
CA PHE A 160 -33.12 74.34 -23.73
C PHE A 160 -34.16 73.89 -24.75
N GLN A 161 -33.82 73.91 -26.04
CA GLN A 161 -34.67 73.34 -27.08
C GLN A 161 -34.80 71.84 -26.83
N ILE A 162 -35.99 71.40 -26.40
CA ILE A 162 -36.36 69.99 -26.32
C ILE A 162 -36.26 69.44 -27.75
N PRO A 163 -35.37 68.47 -28.03
CA PRO A 163 -35.29 67.87 -29.35
C PRO A 163 -36.66 67.25 -29.67
N GLN A 164 -37.20 67.54 -30.84
CA GLN A 164 -38.48 66.95 -31.26
C GLN A 164 -38.35 65.43 -31.26
N VAL A 165 -38.99 64.81 -30.27
CA VAL A 165 -38.95 63.37 -30.06
C VAL A 165 -39.82 62.74 -31.13
N ASN A 166 -39.18 62.30 -32.21
CA ASN A 166 -39.84 61.54 -33.26
C ASN A 166 -40.52 60.32 -32.61
N THR A 167 -41.75 60.00 -33.01
CA THR A 167 -42.54 58.88 -32.43
C THR A 167 -41.77 57.56 -32.46
N MET A 168 -40.91 57.39 -33.46
CA MET A 168 -39.99 56.27 -33.59
C MET A 168 -38.91 56.21 -32.50
N PHE A 169 -38.41 57.36 -32.02
CA PHE A 169 -37.45 57.43 -30.91
C PHE A 169 -38.10 57.01 -29.59
N LEU A 170 -39.34 57.42 -29.35
CA LEU A 170 -40.13 57.01 -28.17
C LEU A 170 -40.39 55.50 -28.15
N VAL A 171 -40.77 54.92 -29.29
CA VAL A 171 -40.98 53.47 -29.44
C VAL A 171 -39.67 52.69 -29.23
N LEU A 172 -38.56 53.14 -29.82
CA LEU A 172 -37.25 52.50 -29.63
C LEU A 172 -36.76 52.59 -28.18
N THR A 173 -36.99 53.71 -27.50
CA THR A 173 -36.60 53.89 -26.10
C THR A 173 -37.45 53.03 -25.18
N PHE A 174 -38.76 52.93 -25.43
CA PHE A 174 -39.66 52.04 -24.71
C PHE A 174 -39.31 50.57 -24.92
N ALA A 175 -38.99 50.16 -26.16
CA ALA A 175 -38.54 48.80 -26.46
C ALA A 175 -37.21 48.45 -25.75
N ARG A 176 -36.28 49.41 -25.65
CA ARG A 176 -35.01 49.23 -24.91
C ARG A 176 -35.24 49.11 -23.40
N ILE A 177 -36.13 49.93 -22.84
CA ILE A 177 -36.49 49.84 -21.41
C ILE A 177 -37.19 48.51 -21.12
N LEU A 178 -38.11 48.08 -21.99
CA LEU A 178 -38.79 46.78 -21.88
C LEU A 178 -37.79 45.62 -21.98
N ALA A 179 -36.85 45.67 -22.92
CA ALA A 179 -35.78 44.68 -23.02
C ALA A 179 -34.90 44.66 -21.76
N LEU A 180 -34.57 45.83 -21.20
CA LEU A 180 -33.84 45.93 -19.93
C LEU A 180 -34.62 45.31 -18.77
N PHE A 181 -35.93 45.54 -18.69
CA PHE A 181 -36.79 44.92 -17.67
C PHE A 181 -36.92 43.41 -17.85
N ILE A 182 -36.98 42.91 -19.09
CA ILE A 182 -36.98 41.47 -19.37
C ILE A 182 -35.64 40.86 -18.96
N ILE A 183 -34.51 41.52 -19.27
CA ILE A 183 -33.18 41.08 -18.88
C ILE A 183 -33.04 41.09 -17.34
N LEU A 184 -33.42 42.18 -16.67
CA LEU A 184 -33.40 42.26 -15.21
C LEU A 184 -34.34 41.24 -14.57
N GLY A 185 -35.53 41.03 -15.14
CA GLY A 185 -36.49 40.04 -14.67
C GLY A 185 -35.99 38.61 -14.85
N PHE A 186 -35.26 38.34 -15.94
CA PHE A 186 -34.58 37.07 -16.18
C PHE A 186 -33.42 36.86 -15.21
N PHE A 187 -32.59 37.89 -14.96
CA PHE A 187 -31.53 37.82 -13.94
C PHE A 187 -32.10 37.63 -12.54
N TRP A 188 -33.16 38.36 -12.20
CA TRP A 188 -33.87 38.22 -10.92
C TRP A 188 -34.46 36.82 -10.78
N PHE A 189 -35.15 36.32 -11.81
CA PHE A 189 -35.67 34.95 -11.84
C PHE A 189 -34.56 33.91 -11.70
N LEU A 190 -33.43 34.05 -12.41
CA LEU A 190 -32.28 33.16 -12.26
C LEU A 190 -31.69 33.20 -10.84
N PHE A 191 -31.70 34.36 -10.19
CA PHE A 191 -31.23 34.53 -8.81
C PHE A 191 -32.21 33.93 -7.78
N THR A 192 -33.52 34.14 -7.96
CA THR A 192 -34.56 33.67 -7.03
C THR A 192 -34.94 32.20 -7.22
N SER A 193 -34.76 31.65 -8.41
CA SER A 193 -35.05 30.24 -8.72
C SER A 193 -34.01 29.26 -8.18
N GLY A 194 -32.91 29.77 -7.60
CA GLY A 194 -31.81 28.93 -7.13
C GLY A 194 -30.98 28.30 -8.27
N LEU A 195 -31.19 28.69 -9.53
CA LEU A 195 -30.35 28.23 -10.63
C LEU A 195 -28.87 28.65 -10.46
N PHE A 196 -28.60 29.73 -9.70
CA PHE A 196 -27.26 30.15 -9.29
C PHE A 196 -26.90 29.82 -7.83
N SER A 197 -27.78 29.25 -7.01
CA SER A 197 -27.40 28.89 -5.63
C SER A 197 -26.37 27.75 -5.59
N GLY A 198 -26.22 26.99 -6.67
CA GLY A 198 -25.10 26.05 -6.87
C GLY A 198 -23.81 26.66 -7.44
N LEU A 199 -23.81 27.94 -7.86
CA LEU A 199 -22.67 28.64 -8.46
C LEU A 199 -22.06 29.72 -7.54
N ASN A 200 -22.73 30.07 -6.44
CA ASN A 200 -22.31 31.13 -5.53
C ASN A 200 -21.49 30.65 -4.31
N SER A 201 -20.99 29.41 -4.32
CA SER A 201 -19.90 29.01 -3.42
C SER A 201 -18.56 29.14 -4.17
N PRO A 202 -17.62 30.00 -3.74
CA PRO A 202 -16.29 30.10 -4.35
C PRO A 202 -15.47 28.82 -4.20
N LEU A 203 -15.96 27.80 -3.48
CA LEU A 203 -15.41 26.44 -3.44
C LEU A 203 -15.85 25.52 -4.58
N THR A 204 -16.58 26.00 -5.59
CA THR A 204 -17.21 25.12 -6.59
C THR A 204 -17.05 25.57 -8.04
N SER A 205 -16.01 25.05 -8.70
CA SER A 205 -16.05 24.68 -10.14
C SER A 205 -16.37 23.19 -10.35
N GLY A 206 -16.82 22.48 -9.31
CA GLY A 206 -17.40 21.13 -9.39
C GLY A 206 -18.67 21.07 -8.55
N MET A 207 -19.69 20.35 -9.02
CA MET A 207 -20.88 20.04 -8.22
C MET A 207 -20.40 19.23 -7.01
N ARG A 208 -20.39 19.80 -5.79
CA ARG A 208 -20.13 18.98 -4.59
C ARG A 208 -21.31 18.05 -4.37
N PHE A 209 -21.03 16.76 -4.36
CA PHE A 209 -22.02 15.74 -4.06
C PHE A 209 -22.38 15.80 -2.58
N ASN A 210 -23.60 15.43 -2.24
CA ASN A 210 -23.97 15.28 -0.84
C ASN A 210 -23.15 14.12 -0.24
N ALA A 211 -22.53 14.35 0.91
CA ALA A 211 -21.69 13.34 1.55
C ALA A 211 -22.45 12.04 1.88
N GLU A 212 -23.74 12.11 2.23
CA GLU A 212 -24.56 10.92 2.47
C GLU A 212 -24.87 10.15 1.18
N ASP A 213 -25.08 10.85 0.06
CA ASP A 213 -25.28 10.19 -1.23
C ASP A 213 -24.02 9.44 -1.67
N LEU A 214 -22.84 10.03 -1.45
CA LEU A 214 -21.56 9.38 -1.73
C LEU A 214 -21.36 8.14 -0.85
N ARG A 215 -21.64 8.24 0.46
CA ARG A 215 -21.54 7.10 1.39
C ARG A 215 -22.50 5.97 1.00
N ASN A 216 -23.77 6.30 0.73
CA ASN A 216 -24.77 5.33 0.31
C ASN A 216 -24.40 4.68 -1.03
N PHE A 217 -23.90 5.47 -1.98
CA PHE A 217 -23.40 4.95 -3.26
C PHE A 217 -22.26 3.96 -3.03
N LEU A 218 -21.25 4.33 -2.25
CA LEU A 218 -20.12 3.47 -1.94
C LEU A 218 -20.58 2.16 -1.32
N GLN A 219 -21.38 2.21 -0.25
CA GLN A 219 -21.84 1.01 0.45
C GLN A 219 -22.70 0.09 -0.43
N GLN A 220 -23.51 0.65 -1.33
CA GLN A 220 -24.33 -0.14 -2.28
C GLN A 220 -23.54 -0.73 -3.45
N ARG A 221 -22.34 -0.21 -3.74
CA ARG A 221 -21.54 -0.59 -4.90
C ARG A 221 -20.42 -1.56 -4.58
N VAL A 222 -20.15 -1.83 -3.30
CA VAL A 222 -19.27 -2.93 -2.87
C VAL A 222 -19.92 -4.26 -3.22
N GLU A 223 -19.26 -5.04 -4.08
CA GLU A 223 -19.79 -6.33 -4.56
C GLU A 223 -18.89 -7.50 -4.10
N PRO A 224 -19.28 -8.26 -3.06
CA PRO A 224 -18.52 -9.40 -2.53
C PRO A 224 -18.05 -10.41 -3.60
N MET A 225 -18.93 -10.73 -4.55
CA MET A 225 -18.64 -11.72 -5.58
C MET A 225 -17.57 -11.25 -6.58
N ARG A 226 -17.35 -9.94 -6.73
CA ARG A 226 -16.21 -9.42 -7.49
C ARG A 226 -14.91 -9.64 -6.75
N MET A 227 -14.91 -9.41 -5.43
CA MET A 227 -13.75 -9.67 -4.58
C MET A 227 -13.40 -11.15 -4.54
N ARG A 228 -14.41 -12.03 -4.48
CA ARG A 228 -14.23 -13.49 -4.66
C ARG A 228 -13.52 -13.82 -5.96
N ALA A 229 -13.96 -13.25 -7.08
CA ALA A 229 -13.34 -13.45 -8.37
C ALA A 229 -11.90 -12.91 -8.41
N SER A 230 -11.62 -11.79 -7.72
CA SER A 230 -10.25 -11.26 -7.58
C SER A 230 -9.34 -12.20 -6.80
N VAL A 231 -9.76 -12.68 -5.62
CA VAL A 231 -8.97 -13.63 -4.83
C VAL A 231 -8.69 -14.89 -5.66
N GLN A 232 -9.72 -15.42 -6.34
CA GLN A 232 -9.56 -16.57 -7.22
C GLN A 232 -8.55 -16.32 -8.35
N HIS A 233 -8.60 -15.15 -8.99
CA HIS A 233 -7.70 -14.80 -10.09
C HIS A 233 -6.24 -14.71 -9.64
N TYR A 234 -5.98 -13.92 -8.60
CA TYR A 234 -4.60 -13.64 -8.19
C TYR A 234 -3.95 -14.81 -7.45
N SER A 235 -4.73 -15.66 -6.77
CA SER A 235 -4.18 -16.86 -6.09
C SER A 235 -4.13 -18.12 -6.95
N ASN A 236 -4.38 -18.01 -8.27
CA ASN A 236 -4.38 -19.18 -9.15
C ASN A 236 -2.98 -19.62 -9.60
N TYR A 237 -1.93 -18.83 -9.34
CA TYR A 237 -0.56 -19.16 -9.69
C TYR A 237 0.42 -18.63 -8.64
N ALA A 238 1.58 -19.28 -8.50
CA ALA A 238 2.63 -18.80 -7.62
C ALA A 238 3.25 -17.51 -8.18
N HIS A 239 3.45 -16.54 -7.28
CA HIS A 239 3.93 -15.19 -7.60
C HIS A 239 4.88 -14.71 -6.50
N LEU A 240 6.01 -15.41 -6.38
CA LEU A 240 7.11 -14.97 -5.53
C LEU A 240 7.70 -13.68 -6.12
N ALA A 241 8.15 -12.77 -5.25
CA ALA A 241 8.68 -11.47 -5.64
C ALA A 241 9.71 -11.54 -6.77
N GLY A 242 9.58 -10.65 -7.76
CA GLY A 242 10.50 -10.56 -8.90
C GLY A 242 10.41 -11.71 -9.92
N THR A 243 9.52 -12.69 -9.74
CA THR A 243 9.31 -13.78 -10.71
C THR A 243 8.36 -13.37 -11.84
N GLU A 244 8.27 -14.21 -12.88
CA GLU A 244 7.33 -13.99 -14.00
C GLU A 244 5.86 -13.97 -13.53
N GLY A 245 5.52 -14.80 -12.55
CA GLY A 245 4.17 -14.80 -11.95
C GLY A 245 3.87 -13.47 -11.28
N ASP A 246 4.80 -12.97 -10.48
CA ASP A 246 4.63 -11.67 -9.85
C ASP A 246 4.54 -10.51 -10.87
N TYR A 247 5.36 -10.52 -11.91
CA TYR A 247 5.25 -9.54 -13.00
C TYR A 247 3.89 -9.58 -13.70
N ALA A 248 3.35 -10.77 -13.96
CA ALA A 248 2.03 -10.93 -14.55
C ALA A 248 0.94 -10.33 -13.65
N ALA A 249 1.02 -10.59 -12.33
CA ALA A 249 0.10 -10.01 -11.36
C ALA A 249 0.21 -8.47 -11.32
N ALA A 250 1.43 -7.91 -11.40
CA ALA A 250 1.65 -6.46 -11.48
C ALA A 250 0.98 -5.85 -12.72
N ARG A 251 1.16 -6.49 -13.88
CA ARG A 251 0.56 -6.07 -15.16
C ARG A 251 -0.96 -6.10 -15.12
N ASP A 252 -1.53 -7.12 -14.49
CA ASP A 252 -2.97 -7.26 -14.30
C ASP A 252 -3.53 -6.16 -13.39
N ILE A 253 -2.90 -5.87 -12.25
CA ILE A 253 -3.32 -4.77 -11.37
C ILE A 253 -3.22 -3.43 -12.08
N HIS A 254 -2.14 -3.19 -12.84
CA HIS A 254 -1.98 -1.98 -13.65
C HIS A 254 -3.14 -1.85 -14.65
N ALA A 255 -3.53 -2.94 -15.32
CA ALA A 255 -4.67 -2.95 -16.23
C ALA A 255 -6.00 -2.67 -15.50
N MET A 256 -6.19 -3.24 -14.30
CA MET A 256 -7.40 -3.01 -13.49
C MET A 256 -7.52 -1.56 -13.02
N PHE A 257 -6.42 -0.95 -12.56
CA PHE A 257 -6.37 0.49 -12.24
C PHE A 257 -6.63 1.37 -13.46
N SER A 258 -6.06 1.02 -14.61
CA SER A 258 -6.30 1.75 -15.86
C SER A 258 -7.77 1.67 -16.29
N LYS A 259 -8.38 0.47 -16.19
CA LYS A 259 -9.80 0.22 -16.49
C LYS A 259 -10.75 0.88 -15.52
N ALA A 260 -10.32 1.10 -14.27
CA ALA A 260 -11.07 1.86 -13.29
C ALA A 260 -11.14 3.36 -13.61
N GLY A 261 -10.31 3.87 -14.53
CA GLY A 261 -10.34 5.28 -14.93
C GLY A 261 -9.60 6.20 -13.96
N LEU A 262 -8.59 5.69 -13.24
CA LEU A 262 -7.72 6.52 -12.40
C LEU A 262 -6.94 7.53 -13.27
N ASP A 263 -6.72 8.74 -12.77
CA ASP A 263 -6.09 9.85 -13.53
C ASP A 263 -4.65 9.53 -13.95
N ARG A 264 -3.92 8.79 -13.12
CA ARG A 264 -2.55 8.34 -13.41
C ARG A 264 -2.34 6.92 -12.91
N VAL A 265 -1.79 6.06 -13.77
CA VAL A 265 -1.38 4.70 -13.43
C VAL A 265 0.08 4.51 -13.87
N VAL A 266 0.93 4.07 -12.95
CA VAL A 266 2.38 3.91 -13.18
C VAL A 266 2.84 2.58 -12.58
N MET A 267 3.89 2.02 -13.15
CA MET A 267 4.63 0.90 -12.59
C MET A 267 6.09 1.34 -12.42
N ASP A 268 6.59 1.38 -11.19
CA ASP A 268 8.02 1.66 -10.93
C ASP A 268 8.78 0.34 -10.81
N GLU A 269 10.06 0.39 -11.19
CA GLU A 269 10.97 -0.73 -11.12
C GLU A 269 12.07 -0.41 -10.10
N TYR A 270 12.39 -1.38 -9.25
CA TYR A 270 13.56 -1.34 -8.35
C TYR A 270 14.43 -2.57 -8.61
N PHE A 271 15.73 -2.47 -8.32
CA PHE A 271 16.72 -3.53 -8.55
C PHE A 271 17.28 -3.99 -7.22
N VAL A 272 16.76 -5.05 -6.64
CA VAL A 272 16.95 -5.37 -5.22
C VAL A 272 17.69 -6.69 -5.04
N TYR A 273 18.31 -6.90 -3.87
CA TYR A 273 18.86 -8.21 -3.53
C TYR A 273 17.76 -9.20 -3.17
N ILE A 274 17.71 -10.31 -3.88
CA ILE A 274 16.78 -11.41 -3.64
C ILE A 274 17.53 -12.74 -3.83
N ASN A 275 17.15 -13.75 -3.07
CA ASN A 275 17.61 -15.12 -3.25
C ASN A 275 16.46 -16.09 -3.54
N TYR A 276 16.73 -17.13 -4.34
CA TYR A 276 15.77 -18.16 -4.72
C TYR A 276 16.29 -19.57 -4.39
N PRO A 277 15.42 -20.52 -4.02
CA PRO A 277 15.83 -21.88 -3.72
C PRO A 277 16.23 -22.67 -4.97
N ARG A 278 17.37 -23.35 -4.93
CA ARG A 278 17.75 -24.31 -5.98
C ARG A 278 17.01 -25.64 -5.79
N GLN A 279 16.65 -26.27 -6.91
CA GLN A 279 15.98 -27.58 -6.91
C GLN A 279 16.78 -28.64 -6.15
N ASP A 280 18.08 -28.79 -6.45
CA ASP A 280 18.98 -29.76 -5.80
C ASP A 280 19.86 -29.14 -4.71
N GLY A 281 19.54 -27.92 -4.28
CA GLY A 281 20.34 -27.18 -3.31
C GLY A 281 19.95 -27.41 -1.85
N ARG A 282 18.86 -28.14 -1.59
CA ARG A 282 18.27 -28.23 -0.25
C ARG A 282 18.25 -29.67 0.24
N ASN A 283 18.75 -29.90 1.44
CA ASN A 283 18.73 -31.23 2.03
C ASN A 283 18.77 -31.18 3.56
N VAL A 284 17.98 -32.03 4.20
CA VAL A 284 18.04 -32.26 5.64
C VAL A 284 18.13 -33.76 5.88
N GLN A 285 19.25 -34.21 6.47
CA GLN A 285 19.55 -35.63 6.62
C GLN A 285 19.98 -35.96 8.04
N LEU A 286 19.54 -37.10 8.56
CA LEU A 286 20.16 -37.74 9.72
C LEU A 286 21.31 -38.62 9.24
N LEU A 287 22.49 -38.45 9.82
CA LEU A 287 23.69 -39.20 9.46
C LEU A 287 24.01 -40.24 10.52
N ASP A 288 24.51 -41.41 10.09
CA ASP A 288 25.15 -42.38 10.98
C ASP A 288 26.61 -42.02 11.29
N ASP A 289 27.25 -42.81 12.14
CA ASP A 289 28.67 -42.64 12.53
C ASP A 289 29.65 -42.73 11.33
N SER A 290 29.21 -43.30 10.20
CA SER A 290 29.99 -43.37 8.96
C SER A 290 29.80 -42.15 8.05
N GLY A 291 28.91 -41.22 8.43
CA GLY A 291 28.54 -40.04 7.66
C GLY A 291 27.53 -40.31 6.54
N LYS A 292 26.89 -41.48 6.53
CA LYS A 292 25.87 -41.85 5.54
C LYS A 292 24.48 -41.47 6.03
N ALA A 293 23.64 -40.97 5.12
CA ALA A 293 22.26 -40.63 5.43
C ALA A 293 21.43 -41.90 5.76
N THR A 294 20.87 -41.93 6.97
CA THR A 294 19.91 -42.96 7.42
C THR A 294 18.46 -42.54 7.13
N TRP A 295 18.22 -41.23 7.11
CA TRP A 295 16.94 -40.62 6.76
C TRP A 295 17.19 -39.30 6.01
N THR A 296 16.25 -38.91 5.17
CA THR A 296 16.28 -37.65 4.41
C THR A 296 14.88 -37.06 4.41
N ALA A 297 14.77 -35.77 4.74
CA ALA A 297 13.52 -35.03 4.74
C ALA A 297 12.94 -34.92 3.34
N LYS A 298 11.61 -34.85 3.24
CA LYS A 298 10.94 -34.55 1.96
C LYS A 298 10.98 -33.06 1.65
N LEU A 299 10.97 -32.19 2.67
CA LEU A 299 11.03 -30.72 2.64
C LEU A 299 9.82 -30.06 1.99
N ASP A 300 9.55 -30.37 0.73
CA ASP A 300 8.51 -29.72 -0.04
C ASP A 300 7.12 -30.30 0.29
N GLU A 301 6.13 -29.41 0.24
CA GLU A 301 4.71 -29.71 0.41
C GLU A 301 4.18 -30.51 -0.80
N ASP A 302 3.09 -31.24 -0.61
CA ASP A 302 2.42 -31.89 -1.72
C ASP A 302 1.85 -30.85 -2.70
N GLU A 303 1.99 -31.08 -4.00
CA GLU A 303 1.53 -30.14 -5.04
C GLU A 303 0.01 -29.90 -4.92
N ARG A 304 -0.39 -28.63 -4.88
CA ARG A 304 -1.79 -28.23 -4.67
C ARG A 304 -2.53 -27.85 -5.97
N HIS A 305 -1.79 -27.57 -7.04
CA HIS A 305 -2.36 -27.24 -8.35
C HIS A 305 -1.64 -27.99 -9.47
N HIS A 306 -2.40 -28.52 -10.42
CA HIS A 306 -1.86 -29.21 -11.61
C HIS A 306 -1.69 -28.22 -12.76
N GLU A 307 -0.47 -28.14 -13.30
CA GLU A 307 -0.03 -27.65 -14.63
C GLU A 307 -0.42 -26.22 -15.11
N THR A 308 -1.52 -25.62 -14.63
CA THR A 308 -1.99 -24.26 -15.00
C THR A 308 -1.48 -23.14 -14.09
N ALA A 309 -1.09 -23.47 -12.87
CA ALA A 309 -0.47 -22.55 -11.91
C ALA A 309 1.04 -22.65 -12.10
N GLY A 310 1.77 -21.54 -12.20
CA GLY A 310 3.24 -21.56 -12.16
C GLY A 310 3.75 -22.47 -11.03
N ARG A 311 4.88 -23.15 -11.26
CA ARG A 311 5.41 -24.18 -10.34
C ARG A 311 5.41 -23.64 -8.91
N GLN A 312 4.81 -24.40 -7.99
CA GLN A 312 4.84 -24.13 -6.56
C GLN A 312 6.26 -23.83 -6.10
N THR A 313 6.43 -22.77 -5.31
CA THR A 313 7.73 -22.42 -4.75
C THR A 313 8.20 -23.52 -3.82
N PHE A 314 9.46 -23.90 -3.99
CA PHE A 314 10.18 -24.77 -3.08
C PHE A 314 10.23 -24.22 -1.66
N ALA A 315 10.15 -25.08 -0.65
CA ALA A 315 10.28 -24.69 0.76
C ALA A 315 11.68 -24.11 1.07
N PHE A 316 11.74 -22.86 1.53
CA PHE A 316 12.98 -22.17 1.90
C PHE A 316 12.70 -20.96 2.80
N HIS A 317 13.77 -20.44 3.40
CA HIS A 317 13.76 -19.13 4.03
C HIS A 317 14.39 -18.09 3.11
N ALA A 318 13.62 -17.09 2.69
CA ALA A 318 14.16 -15.92 1.99
C ALA A 318 15.23 -15.22 2.85
N HIS A 319 16.30 -14.74 2.21
CA HIS A 319 17.47 -14.13 2.84
C HIS A 319 18.25 -15.02 3.84
N SER A 320 18.00 -16.32 3.84
CA SER A 320 18.85 -17.30 4.52
C SER A 320 20.23 -17.34 3.87
N LYS A 321 21.28 -17.60 4.65
CA LYS A 321 22.63 -17.76 4.10
C LYS A 321 22.75 -19.09 3.36
N SER A 322 23.43 -19.09 2.22
CA SER A 322 23.78 -20.31 1.51
C SER A 322 24.86 -21.12 2.25
N GLY A 323 24.71 -22.45 2.33
CA GLY A 323 25.74 -23.34 2.85
C GLY A 323 25.31 -24.77 3.16
N ASP A 324 26.31 -25.63 3.37
CA ASP A 324 26.18 -27.05 3.73
C ASP A 324 26.92 -27.31 5.05
N VAL A 325 26.15 -27.45 6.13
CA VAL A 325 26.67 -27.60 7.49
C VAL A 325 26.24 -28.93 8.10
N LYS A 326 27.07 -29.45 9.01
CA LYS A 326 26.81 -30.67 9.77
C LYS A 326 27.08 -30.41 11.24
N GLY A 327 26.21 -30.92 12.10
CA GLY A 327 26.38 -30.78 13.54
C GLY A 327 25.41 -31.66 14.33
N PRO A 328 25.65 -31.85 15.64
CA PRO A 328 24.69 -32.50 16.51
C PRO A 328 23.39 -31.69 16.56
N LEU A 329 22.25 -32.38 16.58
CA LEU A 329 20.94 -31.75 16.70
C LEU A 329 20.64 -31.35 18.15
N ILE A 330 20.15 -30.12 18.35
CA ILE A 330 19.69 -29.64 19.67
C ILE A 330 18.34 -28.97 19.48
N TYR A 331 17.36 -29.33 20.31
CA TYR A 331 16.05 -28.71 20.34
C TYR A 331 16.04 -27.49 21.28
N VAL A 332 15.58 -26.34 20.76
CA VAL A 332 15.64 -25.05 21.46
C VAL A 332 14.25 -24.45 21.69
N ASN A 333 13.21 -25.28 21.74
CA ASN A 333 11.83 -24.81 21.94
C ASN A 333 11.45 -23.73 20.90
N TYR A 334 11.03 -22.53 21.32
CA TYR A 334 10.69 -21.45 20.40
C TYR A 334 11.91 -20.64 19.93
N GLY A 335 13.14 -20.98 20.34
CA GLY A 335 14.34 -20.23 19.98
C GLY A 335 14.39 -18.83 20.58
N SER A 336 13.65 -18.57 21.66
CA SER A 336 13.67 -17.27 22.34
C SER A 336 14.96 -17.06 23.13
N LYS A 337 15.28 -15.81 23.47
CA LYS A 337 16.43 -15.49 24.35
C LYS A 337 16.40 -16.32 25.65
N ALA A 338 15.23 -16.44 26.27
CA ALA A 338 15.04 -17.22 27.49
C ALA A 338 15.26 -18.74 27.27
N ASP A 339 14.94 -19.26 26.08
CA ASP A 339 15.18 -20.67 25.76
C ASP A 339 16.69 -20.96 25.63
N HIS A 340 17.44 -20.08 24.97
CA HIS A 340 18.89 -20.18 24.88
C HIS A 340 19.57 -20.06 26.26
N GLU A 341 19.11 -19.14 27.10
CA GLU A 341 19.60 -19.00 28.48
C GLU A 341 19.35 -20.27 29.32
N LYS A 342 18.19 -20.91 29.15
CA LYS A 342 17.86 -22.19 29.80
C LYS A 342 18.78 -23.33 29.33
N LEU A 343 19.07 -23.42 28.02
CA LEU A 343 20.03 -24.41 27.52
C LEU A 343 21.42 -24.22 28.13
N LYS A 344 21.89 -22.97 28.19
CA LYS A 344 23.17 -22.63 28.82
C LYS A 344 23.20 -22.97 30.30
N ALA A 345 22.11 -22.69 31.04
CA ALA A 345 21.99 -23.02 32.45
C ALA A 345 22.01 -24.54 32.73
N ASN A 346 21.53 -25.34 31.76
CA ASN A 346 21.56 -26.80 31.79
C ASN A 346 22.85 -27.40 31.20
N GLU A 347 23.88 -26.58 30.99
CA GLU A 347 25.21 -26.96 30.49
C GLU A 347 25.19 -27.65 29.10
N VAL A 348 24.17 -27.37 28.28
CA VAL A 348 24.10 -27.86 26.89
C VAL A 348 25.04 -27.03 26.02
N LYS A 349 26.02 -27.69 25.37
CA LYS A 349 26.95 -27.05 24.45
C LYS A 349 26.33 -26.88 23.07
N THR A 350 26.25 -25.64 22.59
CA THR A 350 25.58 -25.27 21.34
C THR A 350 26.54 -24.98 20.20
N GLU A 351 27.84 -24.82 20.49
CA GLU A 351 28.85 -24.49 19.49
C GLU A 351 28.99 -25.60 18.44
N GLY A 352 28.78 -25.26 17.16
CA GLY A 352 28.85 -26.21 16.06
C GLY A 352 27.61 -27.11 15.89
N ALA A 353 26.56 -26.89 16.69
CA ALA A 353 25.31 -27.66 16.60
C ALA A 353 24.34 -27.09 15.55
N ILE A 354 23.32 -27.89 15.22
CA ILE A 354 22.15 -27.46 14.43
C ILE A 354 20.96 -27.30 15.40
N ALA A 355 20.36 -26.11 15.40
CA ALA A 355 19.20 -25.82 16.23
C ALA A 355 17.92 -26.32 15.53
N LEU A 356 17.06 -27.03 16.25
CA LEU A 356 15.68 -27.29 15.87
C LEU A 356 14.76 -26.42 16.74
N VAL A 357 14.02 -25.53 16.09
CA VAL A 357 13.13 -24.57 16.75
C VAL A 357 11.71 -24.67 16.18
N ARG A 358 10.72 -24.39 17.01
CA ARG A 358 9.32 -24.28 16.56
C ARG A 358 8.88 -22.83 16.40
N ASN A 359 7.98 -22.62 15.44
CA ASN A 359 7.28 -21.35 15.25
C ASN A 359 6.35 -21.02 16.43
N GLY A 360 6.01 -19.73 16.57
CA GLY A 360 5.21 -19.21 17.69
C GLY A 360 6.02 -18.89 18.94
N GLY A 361 5.32 -18.86 20.08
CA GLY A 361 5.90 -18.50 21.38
C GLY A 361 6.13 -16.99 21.55
N THR A 362 7.02 -16.62 22.47
CA THR A 362 7.33 -15.22 22.79
C THR A 362 8.19 -14.54 21.72
N GLU A 363 8.98 -15.33 20.98
CA GLU A 363 9.76 -14.87 19.84
C GLU A 363 9.00 -15.23 18.56
N LYS A 364 8.28 -14.24 18.01
CA LYS A 364 7.45 -14.42 16.81
C LYS A 364 8.26 -14.33 15.51
N SER A 365 9.41 -13.66 15.53
CA SER A 365 10.22 -13.44 14.32
C SER A 365 11.12 -14.63 14.03
N THR A 366 10.90 -15.30 12.89
CA THR A 366 11.77 -16.38 12.43
C THR A 366 13.21 -15.91 12.24
N ALA A 367 13.40 -14.68 11.74
CA ALA A 367 14.72 -14.07 11.58
C ALA A 367 15.47 -13.95 12.92
N LEU A 368 14.77 -13.52 13.99
CA LEU A 368 15.36 -13.40 15.30
C LEU A 368 15.66 -14.77 15.92
N LYS A 369 14.84 -15.80 15.71
CA LYS A 369 15.18 -17.18 16.12
C LYS A 369 16.51 -17.62 15.50
N VAL A 370 16.70 -17.36 14.21
CA VAL A 370 17.95 -17.69 13.51
C VAL A 370 19.12 -16.86 14.05
N LYS A 371 18.93 -15.56 14.26
CA LYS A 371 19.97 -14.68 14.78
C LYS A 371 20.38 -15.01 16.21
N LEU A 372 19.43 -15.37 17.07
CA LEU A 372 19.71 -15.79 18.44
C LEU A 372 20.50 -17.11 18.45
N ALA A 373 20.16 -18.05 17.57
CA ALA A 373 20.95 -19.27 17.40
C ALA A 373 22.38 -18.97 16.92
N GLU A 374 22.55 -18.09 15.93
CA GLU A 374 23.86 -17.61 15.47
C GLU A 374 24.69 -17.04 16.63
N MET A 375 24.09 -16.18 17.46
CA MET A 375 24.76 -15.57 18.62
C MET A 375 25.15 -16.59 19.70
N HIS A 376 24.51 -17.76 19.74
CA HIS A 376 24.82 -18.87 20.65
C HIS A 376 25.69 -19.95 19.99
N GLY A 377 26.31 -19.67 18.84
CA GLY A 377 27.32 -20.54 18.22
C GLY A 377 26.78 -21.72 17.42
N PHE A 378 25.45 -21.76 17.17
CA PHE A 378 24.88 -22.71 16.22
C PHE A 378 25.39 -22.43 14.81
N VAL A 379 25.54 -23.47 14.00
CA VAL A 379 25.99 -23.36 12.60
C VAL A 379 24.86 -23.47 11.59
N GLY A 380 23.65 -23.80 12.03
CA GLY A 380 22.46 -23.87 11.19
C GLY A 380 21.18 -24.01 12.00
N VAL A 381 20.04 -23.65 11.39
CA VAL A 381 18.73 -23.65 12.06
C VAL A 381 17.65 -24.30 11.21
N LEU A 382 16.87 -25.18 11.82
CA LEU A 382 15.69 -25.79 11.27
C LEU A 382 14.47 -25.27 12.03
N VAL A 383 13.50 -24.73 11.32
CA VAL A 383 12.29 -24.14 11.91
C VAL A 383 11.08 -24.97 11.49
N TYR A 384 10.24 -25.42 12.41
CA TYR A 384 9.01 -26.17 12.07
C TYR A 384 7.76 -25.60 12.74
N ASN A 385 6.58 -25.90 12.18
CA ASN A 385 5.29 -25.54 12.79
C ASN A 385 4.79 -26.67 13.67
N ASP A 386 4.80 -26.47 14.98
CA ASP A 386 4.29 -27.46 15.92
C ASP A 386 2.75 -27.55 15.83
N PRO A 387 2.16 -28.75 15.69
CA PRO A 387 0.71 -28.92 15.63
C PRO A 387 -0.06 -28.38 16.85
N LYS A 388 0.65 -28.11 17.95
CA LYS A 388 0.12 -27.49 19.17
C LYS A 388 -0.26 -26.02 18.95
N GLU A 389 0.48 -25.31 18.09
CA GLU A 389 0.30 -23.88 17.80
C GLU A 389 -0.48 -23.66 16.51
N ASP A 390 -0.28 -24.53 15.53
CA ASP A 390 -0.96 -24.48 14.25
C ASP A 390 -0.96 -25.87 13.62
N GLY A 391 -2.07 -26.58 13.78
CA GLY A 391 -2.26 -27.91 13.20
C GLY A 391 -3.42 -28.68 13.83
N PHE A 392 -3.37 -30.01 13.69
CA PHE A 392 -4.48 -30.91 14.05
C PHE A 392 -4.90 -30.87 15.54
N SER A 393 -4.11 -30.26 16.43
CA SER A 393 -4.48 -30.13 17.84
C SER A 393 -5.51 -29.02 18.08
N LEU A 394 -5.63 -28.06 17.15
CA LEU A 394 -6.57 -26.96 17.22
C LEU A 394 -7.87 -27.24 16.47
N GLY A 395 -7.82 -28.08 15.41
CA GLY A 395 -9.00 -28.49 14.66
C GLY A 395 -8.63 -29.14 13.32
N ASP A 396 -9.59 -29.15 12.40
CA ASP A 396 -9.38 -29.72 11.07
C ASP A 396 -8.32 -28.92 10.28
N VAL A 397 -7.45 -29.65 9.58
CA VAL A 397 -6.33 -29.09 8.82
C VAL A 397 -6.73 -28.83 7.36
N ALA A 398 -6.02 -27.92 6.69
CA ALA A 398 -6.24 -27.62 5.29
C ALA A 398 -6.04 -28.87 4.40
N PRO A 399 -6.86 -29.07 3.35
CA PRO A 399 -7.91 -28.15 2.87
C PRO A 399 -9.29 -28.30 3.54
N GLN A 400 -9.51 -29.30 4.40
CA GLN A 400 -10.84 -29.54 4.98
C GLN A 400 -11.17 -28.61 6.15
N GLY A 401 -10.15 -28.04 6.79
CA GLY A 401 -10.28 -26.99 7.79
C GLY A 401 -9.19 -25.93 7.62
N ARG A 402 -8.96 -25.15 8.67
CA ARG A 402 -8.09 -23.97 8.59
C ARG A 402 -6.66 -24.18 9.06
N PHE A 403 -6.32 -25.27 9.76
CA PHE A 403 -5.01 -25.37 10.41
C PHE A 403 -3.94 -26.01 9.52
N MET A 404 -2.66 -25.83 9.86
CA MET A 404 -1.54 -26.39 9.10
C MET A 404 -1.58 -27.94 9.01
N PRO A 405 -1.48 -28.53 7.80
CA PRO A 405 -1.47 -29.98 7.60
C PRO A 405 -0.10 -30.62 7.90
N ALA A 406 -0.01 -31.94 7.72
CA ALA A 406 1.17 -32.73 8.09
C ALA A 406 2.46 -32.34 7.38
N ASP A 407 2.32 -32.07 6.09
CA ASP A 407 3.35 -31.68 5.16
C ASP A 407 3.43 -30.17 4.96
N GLY A 408 2.56 -29.39 5.60
CA GLY A 408 2.50 -27.93 5.44
C GLY A 408 3.75 -27.25 6.02
N VAL A 409 4.28 -26.29 5.27
CA VAL A 409 5.50 -25.56 5.60
C VAL A 409 5.20 -24.08 5.69
N HIS A 410 5.54 -23.46 6.82
CA HIS A 410 5.53 -22.01 6.96
C HIS A 410 6.82 -21.44 6.39
N GLY A 411 6.77 -20.98 5.14
CA GLY A 411 7.87 -20.25 4.53
C GLY A 411 8.05 -18.85 5.12
N GLY A 412 8.90 -18.04 4.49
CA GLY A 412 9.03 -16.62 4.79
C GLY A 412 10.49 -16.19 4.81
N SER A 413 10.71 -14.95 5.21
CA SER A 413 12.05 -14.36 5.26
C SER A 413 12.68 -14.44 6.65
N VAL A 414 14.00 -14.61 6.64
CA VAL A 414 14.86 -14.46 7.82
C VAL A 414 15.65 -13.14 7.79
N SER A 415 15.13 -12.13 7.07
CA SER A 415 15.63 -10.76 7.15
C SER A 415 15.41 -10.17 8.52
N LEU A 416 16.42 -9.48 9.03
CA LEU A 416 16.36 -8.81 10.32
C LEU A 416 15.62 -7.47 10.19
N MET A 417 14.31 -7.53 9.94
CA MET A 417 13.40 -6.37 9.82
C MET A 417 13.52 -5.41 11.01
N ASN A 418 13.80 -5.94 12.20
CA ASN A 418 14.01 -5.15 13.40
C ASN A 418 15.24 -4.24 13.32
N TRP A 419 16.19 -4.56 12.44
CA TRP A 419 17.48 -3.87 12.29
C TRP A 419 17.46 -2.94 11.08
N ILE A 420 16.92 -3.42 9.97
CA ILE A 420 16.80 -2.72 8.70
C ILE A 420 15.64 -3.31 7.88
N ILE A 421 14.85 -2.45 7.26
CA ILE A 421 13.82 -2.81 6.27
C ILE A 421 14.23 -2.30 4.88
N GLY A 422 13.54 -2.76 3.83
CA GLY A 422 13.94 -2.44 2.46
C GLY A 422 14.97 -3.42 1.91
N ASP A 423 15.58 -3.07 0.79
CA ASP A 423 16.72 -3.81 0.27
C ASP A 423 17.89 -3.75 1.27
N VAL A 424 18.29 -4.92 1.73
CA VAL A 424 19.38 -5.10 2.71
C VAL A 424 20.72 -4.58 2.20
N LEU A 425 20.89 -4.39 0.88
CA LEU A 425 22.11 -3.86 0.28
C LEU A 425 22.09 -2.35 0.06
N THR A 426 20.95 -1.67 0.13
CA THR A 426 20.84 -0.21 -0.02
C THR A 426 20.12 0.47 1.17
N PRO A 427 20.60 0.28 2.41
CA PRO A 427 19.99 0.96 3.56
C PRO A 427 19.85 2.46 3.33
N GLN A 428 18.66 3.03 3.54
CA GLN A 428 18.40 4.48 3.58
C GLN A 428 18.36 5.20 2.23
N TRP A 429 18.51 4.50 1.11
CA TRP A 429 18.35 5.09 -0.22
C TRP A 429 17.80 4.08 -1.21
N GLU A 430 17.05 4.60 -2.18
CA GLU A 430 16.39 3.78 -3.19
C GLU A 430 17.33 2.87 -3.99
N SER A 431 16.84 1.67 -4.29
CA SER A 431 17.47 0.61 -5.07
C SER A 431 17.38 0.84 -6.57
N GLU A 432 17.99 1.90 -7.07
CA GLU A 432 18.25 2.06 -8.50
C GLU A 432 19.32 1.07 -8.98
N GLU A 433 19.37 0.84 -10.30
CA GLU A 433 20.32 -0.07 -10.93
C GLU A 433 21.77 0.29 -10.62
N GLN A 434 22.07 1.58 -10.50
CA GLN A 434 23.41 2.13 -10.25
C GLN A 434 23.62 2.59 -8.80
N SER A 435 22.66 2.33 -7.90
CA SER A 435 22.79 2.71 -6.50
C SER A 435 23.99 2.02 -5.86
N PRO A 436 24.74 2.71 -4.96
CA PRO A 436 25.77 2.08 -4.15
C PRO A 436 25.18 0.95 -3.31
N ARG A 437 25.88 -0.18 -3.26
CA ARG A 437 25.43 -1.38 -2.55
C ARG A 437 26.46 -1.81 -1.51
N VAL A 438 25.97 -2.16 -0.32
CA VAL A 438 26.75 -2.86 0.68
C VAL A 438 27.02 -4.27 0.17
N LYS A 439 28.16 -4.86 0.54
CA LYS A 439 28.44 -6.27 0.23
C LYS A 439 27.51 -7.17 1.03
N VAL A 440 27.07 -8.27 0.43
CA VAL A 440 26.21 -9.27 1.09
C VAL A 440 26.79 -9.73 2.44
N SER A 441 28.11 -9.93 2.53
CA SER A 441 28.79 -10.33 3.78
C SER A 441 28.73 -9.28 4.89
N ASP A 442 28.57 -8.01 4.54
CA ASP A 442 28.64 -6.88 5.45
C ASP A 442 27.22 -6.33 5.75
N ALA A 443 26.18 -6.90 5.12
CA ALA A 443 24.80 -6.47 5.28
C ALA A 443 24.26 -6.89 6.65
N VAL A 444 24.05 -5.90 7.52
CA VAL A 444 23.57 -6.09 8.90
C VAL A 444 22.15 -6.68 8.98
N GLY A 445 21.38 -6.59 7.89
CA GLY A 445 20.04 -7.15 7.77
C GLY A 445 19.98 -8.66 7.50
N LEU A 446 21.13 -9.29 7.23
CA LEU A 446 21.22 -10.70 6.88
C LEU A 446 21.77 -11.56 8.02
N VAL A 447 21.16 -12.73 8.20
CA VAL A 447 21.67 -13.78 9.09
C VAL A 447 22.93 -14.42 8.51
N GLN A 448 23.81 -14.92 9.39
CA GLN A 448 25.13 -15.42 8.99
C GLN A 448 25.27 -16.95 9.05
N ILE A 449 24.16 -17.66 9.21
CA ILE A 449 24.07 -19.13 9.19
C ILE A 449 22.90 -19.61 8.32
N PRO A 450 23.03 -20.79 7.66
CA PRO A 450 21.95 -21.37 6.87
C PRO A 450 20.76 -21.76 7.74
N SER A 451 19.56 -21.60 7.18
CA SER A 451 18.33 -22.09 7.77
C SER A 451 17.33 -22.59 6.72
N LEU A 452 16.48 -23.54 7.12
CA LEU A 452 15.36 -24.05 6.32
C LEU A 452 14.08 -24.20 7.17
N PRO A 453 12.89 -23.96 6.58
CA PRO A 453 11.63 -24.33 7.20
C PRO A 453 11.33 -25.81 6.97
N LEU A 454 10.59 -26.42 7.89
CA LEU A 454 10.19 -27.82 7.88
C LEU A 454 8.71 -27.96 8.21
N ALA A 455 8.07 -28.92 7.55
CA ALA A 455 6.80 -29.46 8.02
C ALA A 455 7.02 -30.25 9.31
N TRP A 456 6.00 -30.35 10.18
CA TRP A 456 6.15 -31.15 11.40
C TRP A 456 6.33 -32.65 11.10
N ARG A 457 5.84 -33.15 9.96
CA ARG A 457 6.14 -34.51 9.47
C ARG A 457 7.65 -34.74 9.38
N ASP A 458 8.40 -33.76 8.89
CA ASP A 458 9.84 -33.88 8.71
C ASP A 458 10.61 -33.53 10.00
N ALA A 459 10.02 -32.73 10.89
CA ALA A 459 10.55 -32.53 12.23
C ALA A 459 10.41 -33.76 13.14
N GLN A 460 9.40 -34.62 12.91
CA GLN A 460 9.12 -35.79 13.76
C GLN A 460 10.31 -36.77 13.85
N PRO A 461 10.94 -37.25 12.76
CA PRO A 461 12.11 -38.12 12.84
C PRO A 461 13.31 -37.45 13.54
N LEU A 462 13.48 -36.14 13.35
CA LEU A 462 14.53 -35.36 14.03
C LEU A 462 14.29 -35.34 15.54
N LEU A 463 13.08 -35.04 15.98
CA LEU A 463 12.70 -35.05 17.39
C LEU A 463 12.81 -36.44 18.03
N GLN A 464 12.40 -37.49 17.32
CA GLN A 464 12.55 -38.88 17.77
C GLN A 464 14.01 -39.28 17.96
N SER A 465 14.90 -38.76 17.11
CA SER A 465 16.34 -39.04 17.19
C SER A 465 17.01 -38.49 18.45
N LEU A 466 16.40 -37.50 19.11
CA LEU A 466 16.91 -36.91 20.35
C LEU A 466 16.65 -37.76 21.59
N LYS A 467 15.83 -38.81 21.49
CA LYS A 467 15.46 -39.65 22.63
C LYS A 467 16.69 -40.18 23.38
N GLY A 468 16.82 -39.80 24.64
CA GLY A 468 17.93 -40.23 25.52
C GLY A 468 19.20 -39.37 25.42
N HIS A 469 19.20 -38.31 24.62
CA HIS A 469 20.32 -37.38 24.48
C HIS A 469 20.04 -36.04 25.19
N GLY A 470 21.00 -35.55 25.97
CA GLY A 470 20.80 -34.37 26.81
C GLY A 470 19.83 -34.61 27.98
N HIS A 471 18.88 -33.69 28.18
CA HIS A 471 17.93 -33.73 29.30
C HIS A 471 16.51 -33.95 28.82
N ALA A 472 15.71 -34.69 29.60
CA ALA A 472 14.27 -34.80 29.38
C ALA A 472 13.62 -33.42 29.56
N LEU A 473 12.79 -33.01 28.60
CA LEU A 473 12.23 -31.67 28.56
C LEU A 473 10.97 -31.56 29.40
N PRO A 474 10.76 -30.39 30.06
CA PRO A 474 9.58 -30.17 30.87
C PRO A 474 8.33 -29.91 30.00
N PRO A 475 7.10 -30.07 30.53
CA PRO A 475 5.85 -29.97 29.76
C PRO A 475 5.66 -28.66 28.97
N GLU A 476 6.26 -27.56 29.42
CA GLU A 476 6.22 -26.28 28.70
C GLU A 476 6.99 -26.31 27.37
N TRP A 477 8.01 -27.18 27.24
CA TRP A 477 8.83 -27.31 26.04
C TRP A 477 8.32 -28.42 25.10
N THR A 478 7.31 -29.18 25.53
CA THR A 478 6.72 -30.23 24.71
C THR A 478 5.70 -29.69 23.71
N GLY A 479 5.70 -30.30 22.54
CA GLY A 479 4.78 -30.07 21.43
C GLY A 479 3.69 -31.11 21.31
N ALA A 480 2.96 -31.05 20.19
CA ALA A 480 1.93 -32.02 19.84
C ALA A 480 2.35 -32.96 18.70
N VAL A 481 3.61 -32.90 18.24
CA VAL A 481 4.14 -33.85 17.26
C VAL A 481 4.00 -35.29 17.80
N PRO A 482 3.39 -36.22 17.05
CA PRO A 482 3.06 -37.56 17.54
C PRO A 482 4.30 -38.42 17.75
N ASP A 483 4.22 -39.39 18.66
CA ASP A 483 5.25 -40.40 18.92
C ASP A 483 6.66 -39.82 19.23
N VAL A 484 6.72 -38.68 19.94
CA VAL A 484 7.96 -38.03 20.37
C VAL A 484 8.10 -38.09 21.89
N GLU A 485 9.25 -38.59 22.36
CA GLU A 485 9.75 -38.32 23.71
C GLU A 485 10.65 -37.07 23.64
N TRP A 486 10.33 -36.04 24.39
CA TRP A 486 10.96 -34.72 24.26
C TRP A 486 12.27 -34.65 25.06
N TRP A 487 13.37 -34.47 24.35
CA TRP A 487 14.73 -34.36 24.89
C TRP A 487 15.43 -33.16 24.26
N SER A 488 16.33 -32.51 25.03
CA SER A 488 17.03 -31.31 24.56
C SER A 488 18.02 -31.60 23.44
N GLY A 489 18.60 -32.81 23.41
CA GLY A 489 19.85 -33.06 22.71
C GLY A 489 21.06 -32.49 23.46
N ASP A 490 22.24 -32.83 22.97
CA ASP A 490 23.58 -32.48 23.45
C ASP A 490 24.63 -32.76 22.37
N SER A 491 25.91 -32.62 22.69
CA SER A 491 27.01 -32.88 21.75
C SER A 491 27.12 -34.33 21.26
N ASN A 492 26.46 -35.29 21.92
CA ASN A 492 26.43 -36.70 21.52
C ASN A 492 25.17 -37.05 20.71
N SER A 493 24.33 -36.06 20.40
CA SER A 493 23.13 -36.26 19.61
C SER A 493 23.47 -36.65 18.17
N PRO A 494 22.55 -37.33 17.45
CA PRO A 494 22.74 -37.66 16.05
C PRO A 494 23.15 -36.45 15.21
N THR A 495 24.08 -36.68 14.28
CA THR A 495 24.54 -35.61 13.40
C THR A 495 23.50 -35.38 12.31
N VAL A 496 23.07 -34.13 12.18
CA VAL A 496 22.21 -33.67 11.08
C VAL A 496 23.08 -32.96 10.04
N ARG A 497 22.77 -33.16 8.76
CA ARG A 497 23.25 -32.31 7.66
C ARG A 497 22.13 -31.35 7.27
N LEU A 498 22.44 -30.06 7.25
CA LEU A 498 21.59 -29.00 6.70
C LEU A 498 22.31 -28.40 5.49
N GLN A 499 21.77 -28.65 4.31
CA GLN A 499 22.21 -28.06 3.06
C GLN A 499 21.15 -27.08 2.57
N ASN A 500 21.54 -25.83 2.33
CA ASN A 500 20.70 -24.80 1.73
C ASN A 500 21.53 -23.98 0.75
N GLU A 501 21.53 -24.34 -0.52
CA GLU A 501 22.19 -23.62 -1.61
C GLU A 501 21.14 -22.87 -2.43
N GLN A 502 21.37 -21.57 -2.65
CA GLN A 502 20.40 -20.67 -3.26
C GLN A 502 21.02 -19.90 -4.43
N ASP A 503 20.17 -19.45 -5.33
CA ASP A 503 20.54 -18.50 -6.37
C ASP A 503 20.38 -17.09 -5.81
N GLU A 504 21.51 -16.42 -5.56
CA GLU A 504 21.55 -15.06 -5.04
C GLU A 504 21.68 -14.07 -6.21
N VAL A 505 20.73 -13.13 -6.30
CA VAL A 505 20.66 -12.13 -7.36
C VAL A 505 20.75 -10.74 -6.73
N GLU A 506 21.87 -10.05 -6.95
CA GLU A 506 22.13 -8.73 -6.36
C GLU A 506 21.24 -7.60 -6.90
N LYS A 507 20.68 -7.79 -8.10
CA LYS A 507 19.89 -6.78 -8.82
C LYS A 507 18.68 -7.42 -9.48
N GLN A 508 17.86 -8.10 -8.68
CA GLN A 508 16.60 -8.64 -9.14
C GLN A 508 15.60 -7.51 -9.34
N LYS A 509 14.90 -7.50 -10.47
CA LYS A 509 13.88 -6.50 -10.73
C LYS A 509 12.60 -6.84 -9.95
N ILE A 510 12.01 -5.83 -9.30
CA ILE A 510 10.69 -5.88 -8.65
C ILE A 510 9.81 -4.73 -9.15
N TRP A 511 8.48 -4.88 -9.05
CA TRP A 511 7.52 -3.95 -9.65
C TRP A 511 6.41 -3.53 -8.69
N ASN A 512 6.43 -2.25 -8.34
CA ASN A 512 5.32 -1.60 -7.64
C ASN A 512 4.35 -0.97 -8.64
N VAL A 513 3.05 -1.06 -8.36
CA VAL A 513 1.99 -0.47 -9.21
C VAL A 513 1.24 0.61 -8.44
N TYR A 514 1.10 1.77 -9.06
CA TYR A 514 0.49 2.95 -8.45
C TYR A 514 -0.70 3.41 -9.29
N GLY A 515 -1.82 3.69 -8.64
CA GLY A 515 -2.99 4.34 -9.21
C GLY A 515 -3.33 5.61 -8.45
N ARG A 516 -3.61 6.71 -9.13
CA ARG A 516 -3.91 8.01 -8.49
C ARG A 516 -5.21 8.61 -9.00
N ILE A 517 -6.02 9.12 -8.08
CA ILE A 517 -7.11 10.06 -8.34
C ILE A 517 -6.68 11.43 -7.83
N GLU A 518 -6.74 12.45 -8.68
CA GLU A 518 -6.29 13.81 -8.33
C GLU A 518 -7.33 14.58 -7.52
N GLY A 519 -6.90 15.11 -6.38
CA GLY A 519 -7.69 16.01 -5.54
C GLY A 519 -7.91 17.38 -6.17
N MET A 520 -9.09 17.97 -5.94
CA MET A 520 -9.47 19.28 -6.49
C MET A 520 -8.96 20.48 -5.69
N GLU A 521 -8.75 20.34 -4.38
CA GLU A 521 -8.25 21.43 -3.52
C GLU A 521 -6.73 21.44 -3.52
N THR A 522 -6.13 20.27 -3.30
CA THR A 522 -4.68 20.09 -3.32
C THR A 522 -4.29 18.79 -4.01
N ALA A 523 -3.83 18.91 -5.26
CA ALA A 523 -3.41 17.75 -6.03
C ALA A 523 -2.21 17.04 -5.39
N SER A 524 -1.33 17.72 -4.63
CA SER A 524 -0.17 17.07 -4.00
C SER A 524 -0.52 16.24 -2.75
N LYS A 525 -1.51 16.67 -1.95
CA LYS A 525 -1.87 16.01 -0.69
C LYS A 525 -2.58 14.70 -0.95
N SER A 526 -2.17 13.63 -0.28
CA SER A 526 -2.65 12.28 -0.59
C SER A 526 -3.07 11.47 0.63
N ILE A 527 -4.16 10.74 0.47
CA ILE A 527 -4.50 9.56 1.28
C ILE A 527 -3.99 8.34 0.51
N ILE A 528 -3.10 7.59 1.12
CA ILE A 528 -2.45 6.43 0.48
C ILE A 528 -3.10 5.17 1.04
N ILE A 529 -3.41 4.22 0.17
CA ILE A 529 -3.87 2.88 0.54
C ILE A 529 -2.98 1.85 -0.15
N GLY A 530 -2.48 0.89 0.61
CA GLY A 530 -1.49 -0.07 0.15
C GLY A 530 -1.81 -1.51 0.52
N ASN A 531 -1.38 -2.42 -0.35
CA ASN A 531 -1.33 -3.86 -0.09
C ASN A 531 -0.18 -4.47 -0.90
N HIS A 532 0.60 -5.38 -0.32
CA HIS A 532 1.53 -6.17 -1.11
C HIS A 532 0.83 -7.17 -2.02
N ARG A 533 1.54 -7.70 -3.00
CA ARG A 533 1.01 -8.64 -4.01
C ARG A 533 1.79 -9.94 -4.05
N ASP A 534 3.08 -9.89 -3.75
CA ASP A 534 3.94 -11.05 -3.70
C ASP A 534 3.53 -11.99 -2.57
N SER A 535 3.76 -13.28 -2.77
CA SER A 535 3.54 -14.32 -1.75
C SER A 535 4.59 -15.42 -1.90
N MET A 536 4.91 -16.09 -0.79
CA MET A 536 5.77 -17.28 -0.81
C MET A 536 5.14 -18.44 -1.60
N GLY A 537 3.80 -18.51 -1.63
CA GLY A 537 3.01 -19.54 -2.33
C GLY A 537 1.94 -18.91 -3.23
N PHE A 538 0.69 -19.34 -3.07
CA PHE A 538 -0.46 -18.79 -3.80
C PHE A 538 -1.11 -17.58 -3.13
N GLY A 539 -0.97 -17.44 -1.81
CA GLY A 539 -1.31 -16.22 -1.07
C GLY A 539 -2.76 -15.77 -1.16
N ALA A 540 -3.72 -16.70 -1.18
CA ALA A 540 -5.13 -16.37 -1.30
C ALA A 540 -5.62 -15.51 -0.13
N THR A 541 -5.25 -15.89 1.10
CA THR A 541 -5.52 -15.13 2.31
C THR A 541 -4.56 -13.96 2.41
N ASN A 542 -3.25 -14.24 2.32
CA ASN A 542 -2.18 -13.26 2.39
C ASN A 542 -1.35 -13.24 1.09
N PRO A 543 -1.45 -12.20 0.25
CA PRO A 543 -2.09 -10.91 0.50
C PRO A 543 -3.46 -10.68 -0.17
N HIS A 544 -4.02 -11.64 -0.91
CA HIS A 544 -5.05 -11.31 -1.90
C HIS A 544 -6.44 -10.97 -1.35
N THR A 545 -6.70 -11.23 -0.07
CA THR A 545 -7.87 -10.66 0.61
C THR A 545 -7.83 -9.13 0.60
N GLY A 546 -6.64 -8.54 0.81
CA GLY A 546 -6.38 -7.11 0.72
C GLY A 546 -6.39 -6.59 -0.71
N THR A 547 -5.73 -7.31 -1.64
CA THR A 547 -5.68 -6.94 -3.07
C THR A 547 -7.09 -6.84 -3.66
N ALA A 548 -7.96 -7.78 -3.30
CA ALA A 548 -9.34 -7.80 -3.76
C ALA A 548 -10.13 -6.56 -3.29
N VAL A 549 -9.97 -6.16 -2.02
CA VAL A 549 -10.58 -4.94 -1.47
C VAL A 549 -10.04 -3.70 -2.17
N MET A 550 -8.72 -3.60 -2.35
CA MET A 550 -8.08 -2.45 -2.99
C MET A 550 -8.57 -2.24 -4.44
N ILE A 551 -8.61 -3.31 -5.24
CA ILE A 551 -9.06 -3.24 -6.64
C ILE A 551 -10.54 -2.87 -6.74
N GLU A 552 -11.37 -3.42 -5.86
CA GLU A 552 -12.80 -3.10 -5.83
C GLU A 552 -13.03 -1.63 -5.45
N LEU A 553 -12.25 -1.10 -4.50
CA LEU A 553 -12.30 0.31 -4.15
C LEU A 553 -11.80 1.21 -5.29
N ALA A 554 -10.69 0.88 -5.94
CA ALA A 554 -10.22 1.62 -7.11
C ALA A 554 -11.31 1.74 -8.19
N ARG A 555 -12.06 0.64 -8.43
CA ARG A 555 -13.22 0.64 -9.34
C ARG A 555 -14.36 1.53 -8.86
N ILE A 556 -14.72 1.48 -7.58
CA ILE A 556 -15.85 2.26 -7.04
C ILE A 556 -15.53 3.76 -7.07
N PHE A 557 -14.33 4.14 -6.65
CA PHE A 557 -13.88 5.53 -6.68
C PHE A 557 -13.69 6.05 -8.11
N GLY A 558 -13.21 5.21 -9.03
CA GLY A 558 -13.18 5.50 -10.46
C GLY A 558 -14.57 5.78 -11.04
N ASP A 559 -15.58 4.97 -10.71
CA ASP A 559 -16.98 5.19 -11.12
C ASP A 559 -17.58 6.47 -10.52
N LEU A 560 -17.17 6.87 -9.31
CA LEU A 560 -17.51 8.18 -8.75
C LEU A 560 -16.91 9.31 -9.59
N VAL A 561 -15.63 9.20 -9.96
CA VAL A 561 -14.93 10.19 -10.80
C VAL A 561 -15.59 10.32 -12.18
N ASP A 562 -15.92 9.20 -12.82
CA ASP A 562 -16.66 9.16 -14.09
C ASP A 562 -18.03 9.84 -14.02
N ARG A 563 -18.66 9.86 -12.84
CA ARG A 563 -19.93 10.56 -12.56
C ARG A 563 -19.76 12.04 -12.23
N GLY A 564 -18.51 12.52 -12.17
CA GLY A 564 -18.17 13.92 -11.94
C GLY A 564 -17.81 14.25 -10.49
N TRP A 565 -17.70 13.27 -9.59
CA TRP A 565 -17.15 13.50 -8.25
C TRP A 565 -15.64 13.70 -8.35
N LYS A 566 -15.09 14.59 -7.52
CA LYS A 566 -13.65 14.72 -7.31
C LYS A 566 -13.37 14.90 -5.82
N PRO A 567 -12.42 14.16 -5.24
CA PRO A 567 -12.08 14.33 -3.83
C PRO A 567 -11.37 15.68 -3.62
N LEU A 568 -11.33 16.17 -2.38
CA LEU A 568 -10.56 17.37 -2.04
C LEU A 568 -9.05 17.10 -2.09
N ARG A 569 -8.66 15.91 -1.64
CA ARG A 569 -7.29 15.42 -1.57
C ARG A 569 -7.13 14.24 -2.50
N SER A 570 -5.93 14.03 -3.03
CA SER A 570 -5.67 12.89 -3.90
C SER A 570 -5.82 11.56 -3.15
N ILE A 571 -6.20 10.51 -3.88
CA ILE A 571 -6.20 9.14 -3.38
C ILE A 571 -5.14 8.37 -4.19
N GLU A 572 -4.22 7.70 -3.50
CA GLU A 572 -3.16 6.89 -4.12
C GLU A 572 -3.36 5.41 -3.72
N PHE A 573 -3.60 4.53 -4.70
CA PHE A 573 -3.71 3.07 -4.54
C PHE A 573 -2.37 2.43 -4.90
N MET A 574 -1.78 1.66 -3.98
CA MET A 574 -0.43 1.12 -4.11
C MET A 574 -0.42 -0.41 -3.98
N SER A 575 0.07 -1.09 -5.00
CA SER A 575 0.40 -2.52 -4.93
C SER A 575 1.90 -2.68 -4.78
N TRP A 576 2.32 -3.17 -3.61
CA TRP A 576 3.73 -3.39 -3.27
C TRP A 576 4.21 -4.77 -3.73
N ASP A 577 5.50 -4.87 -4.03
CA ASP A 577 6.21 -6.11 -4.33
C ASP A 577 7.34 -6.33 -3.32
N ALA A 578 7.83 -7.57 -3.21
CA ALA A 578 8.88 -8.01 -2.31
C ALA A 578 8.63 -7.67 -0.82
N ALA A 579 7.37 -7.66 -0.39
CA ALA A 579 7.03 -7.50 1.02
C ALA A 579 7.41 -8.74 1.84
N GLU A 580 7.26 -9.93 1.28
CA GLU A 580 7.59 -11.20 1.95
C GLU A 580 9.08 -11.37 2.23
N TYR A 581 9.93 -10.63 1.52
CA TYR A 581 11.37 -10.58 1.76
C TYR A 581 11.72 -9.63 2.90
N ASN A 582 11.44 -8.33 2.77
CA ASN A 582 11.82 -7.36 3.80
C ASN A 582 11.06 -6.03 3.67
N LEU A 583 9.78 -6.07 3.27
CA LEU A 583 9.00 -4.87 2.95
C LEU A 583 9.70 -4.01 1.88
N ILE A 584 10.31 -4.67 0.88
CA ILE A 584 11.27 -4.00 -0.01
C ILE A 584 10.54 -2.95 -0.84
N GLY A 585 9.52 -3.31 -1.60
CA GLY A 585 8.83 -2.39 -2.51
C GLY A 585 8.30 -1.13 -1.81
N SER A 586 7.63 -1.27 -0.66
CA SER A 586 7.11 -0.11 0.09
C SER A 586 8.23 0.76 0.67
N THR A 587 9.31 0.15 1.16
CA THR A 587 10.46 0.88 1.71
C THR A 587 11.19 1.67 0.63
N GLU A 588 11.52 1.06 -0.51
CA GLU A 588 12.19 1.76 -1.62
C GLU A 588 11.36 2.95 -2.11
N PHE A 589 10.03 2.79 -2.16
CA PHE A 589 9.13 3.89 -2.49
C PHE A 589 9.20 5.03 -1.47
N VAL A 590 9.24 4.72 -0.18
CA VAL A 590 9.37 5.73 0.88
C VAL A 590 10.72 6.43 0.81
N GLU A 591 11.81 5.69 0.60
CA GLU A 591 13.16 6.26 0.48
C GLU A 591 13.26 7.21 -0.72
N LYS A 592 12.70 6.82 -1.87
CA LYS A 592 12.57 7.67 -3.07
C LYS A 592 11.75 8.93 -2.84
N ASN A 593 10.66 8.83 -2.07
CA ASN A 593 9.65 9.88 -1.94
C ASN A 593 9.67 10.58 -0.57
N LEU A 594 10.74 10.43 0.22
CA LEU A 594 10.73 10.76 1.64
C LEU A 594 10.28 12.21 1.92
N ASP A 595 10.86 13.18 1.22
CA ASP A 595 10.52 14.60 1.39
C ASP A 595 9.09 14.93 0.94
N ARG A 596 8.61 14.24 -0.11
CA ARG A 596 7.22 14.37 -0.57
C ARG A 596 6.26 13.83 0.48
N LEU A 597 6.53 12.66 1.02
CA LEU A 597 5.66 12.00 1.99
C LEU A 597 5.57 12.80 3.29
N LYS A 598 6.71 13.23 3.85
CA LYS A 598 6.76 14.12 5.04
C LYS A 598 5.91 15.38 4.89
N LYS A 599 5.81 15.91 3.67
CA LYS A 599 5.08 17.15 3.40
C LYS A 599 3.62 16.91 3.06
N ASP A 600 3.33 15.89 2.25
CA ASP A 600 2.08 15.78 1.50
C ASP A 600 1.28 14.50 1.79
N ALA A 601 1.85 13.49 2.43
CA ALA A 601 1.09 12.30 2.84
C ALA A 601 0.32 12.57 4.13
N TYR A 602 -1.00 12.42 4.08
CA TYR A 602 -1.86 12.70 5.24
C TYR A 602 -2.19 11.44 6.04
N ALA A 603 -2.32 10.30 5.36
CA ALA A 603 -2.53 9.01 6.01
C ALA A 603 -2.10 7.88 5.08
N TYR A 604 -1.67 6.76 5.68
CA TYR A 604 -1.47 5.49 5.01
C TYR A 604 -2.44 4.44 5.60
N ILE A 605 -3.17 3.74 4.73
CA ILE A 605 -4.07 2.64 5.12
C ILE A 605 -3.46 1.35 4.58
N ASP A 606 -3.14 0.44 5.49
CA ASP A 606 -2.58 -0.88 5.20
C ASP A 606 -3.69 -1.92 5.14
N LEU A 607 -3.69 -2.73 4.07
CA LEU A 607 -4.68 -3.80 3.83
C LEU A 607 -4.08 -5.21 3.90
N ASN A 608 -2.88 -5.36 4.45
CA ASN A 608 -2.31 -6.68 4.66
C ASN A 608 -3.24 -7.52 5.56
N ASP A 609 -3.35 -8.83 5.31
CA ASP A 609 -4.22 -9.74 6.08
C ASP A 609 -5.67 -9.21 6.30
N ALA A 610 -6.23 -8.49 5.32
CA ALA A 610 -7.51 -7.79 5.45
C ALA A 610 -8.66 -8.67 5.94
N VAL A 611 -8.72 -9.94 5.52
CA VAL A 611 -9.75 -10.89 5.96
C VAL A 611 -9.14 -12.27 6.23
N THR A 612 -8.89 -12.56 7.51
CA THR A 612 -8.47 -13.88 8.01
C THR A 612 -9.52 -14.55 8.91
N GLY A 613 -10.63 -13.85 9.17
CA GLY A 613 -11.77 -14.34 9.94
C GLY A 613 -12.90 -13.32 10.03
N THR A 614 -13.51 -13.21 11.21
CA THR A 614 -14.77 -12.47 11.41
C THR A 614 -14.68 -11.38 12.48
N SER A 615 -13.62 -11.34 13.28
CA SER A 615 -13.47 -10.37 14.37
C SER A 615 -12.76 -9.12 13.88
N PHE A 616 -13.42 -7.97 13.91
CA PHE A 616 -12.79 -6.72 13.44
C PHE A 616 -11.71 -6.25 14.41
N SER A 617 -10.50 -6.01 13.90
CA SER A 617 -9.38 -5.43 14.63
C SER A 617 -8.76 -4.28 13.84
N ALA A 618 -8.12 -3.35 14.56
CA ALA A 618 -7.35 -2.28 13.95
C ALA A 618 -6.17 -1.92 14.84
N ALA A 619 -5.03 -1.61 14.21
CA ALA A 619 -3.86 -1.04 14.86
C ALA A 619 -3.43 0.21 14.08
N GLY A 620 -3.12 1.32 14.76
CA GLY A 620 -2.88 2.56 14.04
C GLY A 620 -2.52 3.75 14.92
N SER A 621 -2.17 4.85 14.27
CA SER A 621 -2.04 6.14 14.92
C SER A 621 -3.35 6.54 15.63
N PRO A 622 -3.30 6.99 16.90
CA PRO A 622 -4.47 7.51 17.60
C PRO A 622 -5.19 8.66 16.86
N LEU A 623 -4.49 9.36 15.96
CA LEU A 623 -5.09 10.39 15.11
C LEU A 623 -6.27 9.84 14.28
N LEU A 624 -6.19 8.59 13.83
CA LEU A 624 -7.17 7.97 12.94
C LEU A 624 -8.36 7.35 13.67
N GLU A 625 -8.37 7.32 15.01
CA GLU A 625 -9.42 6.66 15.79
C GLU A 625 -10.80 7.27 15.55
N LYS A 626 -10.91 8.61 15.51
CA LYS A 626 -12.18 9.31 15.20
C LYS A 626 -12.67 8.96 13.79
N ALA A 627 -11.78 8.86 12.80
CA ALA A 627 -12.12 8.48 11.44
C ALA A 627 -12.61 7.03 11.36
N LEU A 628 -11.91 6.11 12.03
CA LEU A 628 -12.28 4.70 12.11
C LEU A 628 -13.65 4.51 12.76
N MET A 629 -13.88 5.10 13.94
CA MET A 629 -15.15 4.95 14.67
C MET A 629 -16.36 5.45 13.85
N ARG A 630 -16.16 6.49 13.04
CA ARG A 630 -17.18 6.99 12.11
C ARG A 630 -17.51 5.96 11.04
N ALA A 631 -16.50 5.32 10.43
CA ALA A 631 -16.71 4.24 9.47
C ALA A 631 -17.44 3.05 10.12
N LEU A 632 -16.97 2.57 11.28
CA LEU A 632 -17.57 1.43 11.99
C LEU A 632 -19.02 1.65 12.41
N SER A 633 -19.41 2.90 12.70
CA SER A 633 -20.80 3.22 13.07
C SER A 633 -21.81 3.03 11.93
N ARG A 634 -21.35 2.88 10.68
CA ARG A 634 -22.21 2.79 9.48
C ARG A 634 -22.24 1.41 8.86
N VAL A 635 -21.31 0.53 9.25
CA VAL A 635 -21.21 -0.82 8.71
C VAL A 635 -21.84 -1.78 9.71
N ALA A 636 -22.82 -2.55 9.26
CA ALA A 636 -23.52 -3.53 10.08
C ALA A 636 -23.01 -4.93 9.77
N ASP A 637 -22.70 -5.70 10.82
CA ASP A 637 -22.44 -7.12 10.69
C ASP A 637 -23.78 -7.87 10.56
N PRO A 638 -24.05 -8.55 9.43
CA PRO A 638 -25.30 -9.27 9.22
C PRO A 638 -25.46 -10.49 10.15
N ALA A 639 -24.37 -11.07 10.65
CA ALA A 639 -24.41 -12.20 11.58
C ALA A 639 -24.79 -11.75 13.00
N ALA A 640 -24.24 -10.62 13.45
CA ALA A 640 -24.56 -10.06 14.76
C ALA A 640 -25.82 -9.17 14.77
N ASN A 641 -26.25 -8.68 13.59
CA ASN A 641 -27.32 -7.70 13.42
C ASN A 641 -27.08 -6.40 14.22
N GLU A 642 -25.81 -5.98 14.33
CA GLU A 642 -25.35 -4.79 15.04
C GLU A 642 -24.31 -4.04 14.18
N THR A 643 -24.06 -2.77 14.47
CA THR A 643 -22.96 -2.04 13.81
C THR A 643 -21.62 -2.54 14.32
N LEU A 644 -20.58 -2.51 13.48
CA LEU A 644 -19.23 -2.86 13.91
C LEU A 644 -18.77 -1.99 15.09
N LYS A 645 -19.21 -0.73 15.17
CA LYS A 645 -18.95 0.11 16.35
C LYS A 645 -19.62 -0.44 17.61
N THR A 646 -20.87 -0.91 17.52
CA THR A 646 -21.57 -1.50 18.67
C THR A 646 -20.85 -2.75 19.16
N LEU A 647 -20.37 -3.60 18.24
CA LEU A 647 -19.57 -4.78 18.58
C LEU A 647 -18.25 -4.38 19.26
N TRP A 648 -17.55 -3.42 18.66
CA TRP A 648 -16.31 -2.84 19.19
C TRP A 648 -16.49 -2.31 20.63
N ASP A 649 -17.54 -1.54 20.88
CA ASP A 649 -17.85 -1.00 22.21
C ASP A 649 -18.21 -2.12 23.21
N ARG A 650 -19.00 -3.11 22.78
CA ARG A 650 -19.48 -4.23 23.61
C ARG A 650 -18.34 -5.13 24.06
N GLU A 651 -17.38 -5.36 23.18
CA GLU A 651 -16.19 -6.19 23.43
C GLU A 651 -15.07 -5.40 24.13
N ASN A 652 -15.30 -4.11 24.39
CA ASN A 652 -14.32 -3.18 24.95
C ASN A 652 -13.01 -3.16 24.15
N THR A 653 -13.14 -3.32 22.83
CA THR A 653 -12.02 -3.26 21.89
C THR A 653 -11.46 -1.84 21.86
N GLN A 654 -10.15 -1.73 21.67
CA GLN A 654 -9.45 -0.45 21.54
C GLN A 654 -8.60 -0.46 20.27
N LEU A 655 -8.33 0.73 19.73
CA LEU A 655 -7.36 0.85 18.65
C LEU A 655 -6.01 0.44 19.24
N LEU A 656 -5.42 -0.61 18.67
CA LEU A 656 -4.15 -1.14 19.12
C LEU A 656 -3.01 -0.26 18.58
N ASP A 657 -1.85 -0.34 19.23
CA ASP A 657 -0.66 0.36 18.76
C ASP A 657 -0.01 -0.43 17.60
N LEU A 658 0.48 0.26 16.57
CA LEU A 658 1.07 -0.40 15.38
C LEU A 658 2.23 -1.35 15.71
N SER A 659 2.94 -1.13 16.80
CA SER A 659 4.08 -1.96 17.21
C SER A 659 3.68 -3.25 17.92
N THR A 660 2.42 -3.41 18.33
CA THR A 660 1.94 -4.57 19.10
C THR A 660 0.68 -5.21 18.54
N GLY A 661 -0.14 -4.43 17.82
CA GLY A 661 -1.49 -4.80 17.41
C GLY A 661 -1.63 -5.27 15.96
N ALA A 662 -0.59 -5.14 15.16
CA ALA A 662 -0.52 -5.66 13.80
C ALA A 662 0.79 -6.41 13.59
N ASP A 663 0.77 -7.41 12.71
CA ASP A 663 1.99 -8.02 12.23
C ASP A 663 2.78 -7.00 11.40
N PRO A 664 4.13 -7.07 11.41
CA PRO A 664 4.96 -6.20 10.58
C PRO A 664 4.52 -6.21 9.12
N SER A 665 4.27 -5.02 8.57
CA SER A 665 3.68 -4.83 7.24
C SER A 665 4.16 -3.52 6.62
N ASP A 666 3.69 -3.22 5.40
CA ASP A 666 4.10 -2.08 4.58
C ASP A 666 3.81 -0.71 5.21
N TYR A 667 3.08 -0.62 6.33
CA TYR A 667 2.94 0.63 7.09
C TYR A 667 4.22 1.08 7.79
N ILE A 668 5.16 0.17 8.09
CA ILE A 668 6.38 0.48 8.85
C ILE A 668 7.20 1.60 8.19
N PRO A 669 7.56 1.55 6.89
CA PRO A 669 8.32 2.63 6.28
C PRO A 669 7.56 3.98 6.29
N PHE A 670 6.22 3.96 6.13
CA PHE A 670 5.41 5.19 6.23
C PHE A 670 5.42 5.78 7.64
N GLN A 671 5.22 4.95 8.65
CA GLN A 671 5.12 5.37 10.06
C GLN A 671 6.50 5.73 10.65
N ASP A 672 7.47 4.84 10.51
CA ASP A 672 8.71 4.87 11.28
C ASP A 672 9.84 5.65 10.56
N ILE A 673 9.77 5.80 9.23
CA ILE A 673 10.76 6.54 8.43
C ILE A 673 10.19 7.89 7.99
N ALA A 674 9.00 7.90 7.37
CA ALA A 674 8.39 9.12 6.81
C ALA A 674 7.54 9.91 7.81
N GLY A 675 7.14 9.32 8.96
CA GLY A 675 6.27 10.00 9.93
C GLY A 675 4.88 10.30 9.36
N THR A 676 4.37 9.40 8.51
CA THR A 676 3.03 9.42 7.95
C THR A 676 2.11 8.56 8.80
N SER A 677 1.05 9.16 9.34
CA SER A 677 0.11 8.46 10.21
C SER A 677 -0.54 7.29 9.52
N SER A 678 -0.32 6.10 10.09
CA SER A 678 -0.71 4.85 9.46
C SER A 678 -1.78 4.12 10.25
N ILE A 679 -2.60 3.33 9.56
CA ILE A 679 -3.55 2.39 10.18
C ILE A 679 -3.61 1.10 9.38
N HIS A 680 -3.58 -0.01 10.10
CA HIS A 680 -3.85 -1.35 9.61
C HIS A 680 -5.23 -1.78 10.10
N VAL A 681 -6.04 -2.34 9.21
CA VAL A 681 -7.41 -2.80 9.51
C VAL A 681 -7.63 -4.20 8.96
N GLY A 682 -8.24 -5.07 9.77
CA GLY A 682 -8.42 -6.47 9.43
C GLY A 682 -9.67 -7.08 10.08
N PHE A 683 -10.22 -8.11 9.47
CA PHE A 683 -11.04 -9.09 10.18
C PHE A 683 -10.15 -10.26 10.55
N ALA A 684 -9.79 -10.36 11.84
CA ALA A 684 -8.95 -11.40 12.39
C ALA A 684 -9.72 -12.71 12.62
N GLY A 685 -9.03 -13.83 12.43
CA GLY A 685 -9.49 -15.18 12.77
C GLY A 685 -8.41 -15.99 13.47
N GLU A 686 -8.65 -17.29 13.62
CA GLU A 686 -7.65 -18.24 14.11
C GLU A 686 -6.53 -18.45 13.07
N SER A 687 -5.51 -19.22 13.43
CA SER A 687 -4.39 -19.54 12.53
C SER A 687 -4.87 -20.13 11.20
N TYR A 688 -4.08 -19.89 10.16
CA TYR A 688 -4.24 -20.48 8.83
C TYR A 688 -2.85 -20.84 8.27
N PRO A 689 -2.75 -21.71 7.23
CA PRO A 689 -1.50 -22.08 6.56
C PRO A 689 -0.79 -20.89 5.88
N ARG A 690 -0.37 -19.89 6.66
CA ARG A 690 0.28 -18.68 6.16
C ARG A 690 1.62 -19.03 5.53
N ARG A 691 1.92 -18.42 4.38
CA ARG A 691 3.16 -18.65 3.59
C ARG A 691 3.39 -20.11 3.20
N SER A 692 2.31 -20.90 3.19
CA SER A 692 2.27 -22.27 2.73
C SER A 692 1.51 -22.33 1.40
N SER A 693 1.78 -23.34 0.60
CA SER A 693 1.02 -23.63 -0.62
C SER A 693 -0.42 -24.08 -0.32
N TYR A 694 -0.75 -24.31 0.95
CA TYR A 694 -2.11 -24.55 1.41
C TYR A 694 -2.96 -23.27 1.55
N ASP A 695 -2.35 -22.07 1.50
CA ASP A 695 -3.08 -20.79 1.42
C ASP A 695 -3.70 -20.58 0.01
N THR A 696 -4.81 -21.26 -0.20
CA THR A 696 -5.48 -21.39 -1.51
C THR A 696 -6.83 -20.70 -1.53
N PHE A 697 -7.34 -20.43 -2.73
CA PHE A 697 -8.68 -19.86 -2.90
C PHE A 697 -9.77 -20.67 -2.18
N ASP A 698 -9.70 -22.00 -2.23
CA ASP A 698 -10.69 -22.88 -1.60
C ASP A 698 -10.71 -22.71 -0.07
N LEU A 699 -9.56 -22.47 0.57
CA LEU A 699 -9.49 -22.16 2.00
C LEU A 699 -10.27 -20.87 2.31
N VAL A 700 -10.10 -19.84 1.48
CA VAL A 700 -10.82 -18.57 1.66
C VAL A 700 -12.33 -18.75 1.47
N ASP A 701 -12.72 -19.39 0.37
CA ASP A 701 -14.12 -19.52 -0.05
C ASP A 701 -14.95 -20.47 0.83
N GLN A 702 -14.31 -21.48 1.44
CA GLN A 702 -15.01 -22.53 2.19
C GLN A 702 -14.86 -22.39 3.70
N VAL A 703 -13.78 -21.76 4.19
CA VAL A 703 -13.43 -21.76 5.62
C VAL A 703 -13.29 -20.35 6.19
N ILE A 704 -12.52 -19.47 5.55
CA ILE A 704 -12.20 -18.14 6.13
C ILE A 704 -13.36 -17.16 6.02
N ASP A 705 -13.90 -16.96 4.82
CA ASP A 705 -15.02 -16.05 4.59
C ASP A 705 -16.03 -16.63 3.58
N PRO A 706 -16.79 -17.68 3.97
CA PRO A 706 -17.80 -18.26 3.10
C PRO A 706 -18.84 -17.23 2.64
N GLY A 707 -18.94 -17.05 1.32
CA GLY A 707 -19.82 -16.05 0.71
C GLY A 707 -19.25 -14.63 0.68
N PHE A 708 -17.99 -14.43 1.08
CA PHE A 708 -17.26 -13.15 0.99
C PHE A 708 -17.94 -12.01 1.76
N VAL A 709 -18.60 -12.34 2.87
CA VAL A 709 -19.37 -11.38 3.67
C VAL A 709 -18.43 -10.35 4.29
N TYR A 710 -17.35 -10.81 4.92
CA TYR A 710 -16.40 -9.95 5.63
C TYR A 710 -15.49 -9.17 4.68
N HIS A 711 -15.19 -9.68 3.48
CA HIS A 711 -14.63 -8.88 2.38
C HIS A 711 -15.56 -7.72 2.01
N GLY A 712 -16.86 -8.00 1.90
CA GLY A 712 -17.90 -6.98 1.69
C GLY A 712 -17.89 -5.89 2.76
N LEU A 713 -17.86 -6.29 4.03
CA LEU A 713 -17.79 -5.35 5.15
C LEU A 713 -16.48 -4.55 5.15
N MET A 714 -15.35 -5.21 4.85
CA MET A 714 -14.04 -4.55 4.79
C MET A 714 -14.01 -3.49 3.69
N GLY A 715 -14.51 -3.80 2.49
CA GLY A 715 -14.68 -2.83 1.41
C GLY A 715 -15.52 -1.62 1.82
N GLN A 716 -16.58 -1.82 2.63
CA GLN A 716 -17.35 -0.70 3.15
C GLN A 716 -16.57 0.12 4.20
N VAL A 717 -15.90 -0.52 5.16
CA VAL A 717 -15.13 0.16 6.21
C VAL A 717 -14.03 1.02 5.59
N VAL A 718 -13.19 0.42 4.75
CA VAL A 718 -12.06 1.08 4.12
C VAL A 718 -12.53 2.14 3.13
N GLY A 719 -13.57 1.86 2.35
CA GLY A 719 -14.13 2.85 1.43
C GLY A 719 -14.72 4.07 2.14
N LEU A 720 -15.41 3.87 3.26
CA LEU A 720 -15.89 4.98 4.10
C LEU A 720 -14.74 5.76 4.74
N LEU A 721 -13.69 5.08 5.18
CA LEU A 721 -12.48 5.71 5.72
C LEU A 721 -11.78 6.57 4.65
N LEU A 722 -11.55 6.02 3.46
CA LEU A 722 -11.00 6.76 2.31
C LEU A 722 -11.84 7.98 1.95
N LEU A 723 -13.17 7.83 1.90
CA LEU A 723 -14.08 8.92 1.57
C LEU A 723 -14.04 10.02 2.64
N ASP A 724 -14.08 9.67 3.93
CA ASP A 724 -14.03 10.64 5.01
C ASP A 724 -12.67 11.38 5.07
N LEU A 725 -11.56 10.71 4.75
CA LEU A 725 -10.22 11.33 4.72
C LEU A 725 -9.99 12.19 3.47
N SER A 726 -10.53 11.79 2.31
CA SER A 726 -10.29 12.48 1.04
C SER A 726 -11.28 13.62 0.73
N ASP A 727 -12.52 13.54 1.21
CA ASP A 727 -13.61 14.45 0.79
C ASP A 727 -14.06 15.44 1.88
N ARG A 728 -13.73 15.20 3.16
CA ARG A 728 -14.09 16.14 4.25
C ARG A 728 -13.20 17.38 4.26
N ALA A 729 -13.82 18.55 4.43
CA ALA A 729 -13.11 19.83 4.49
C ALA A 729 -12.08 19.88 5.63
N VAL A 730 -12.49 19.52 6.85
CA VAL A 730 -11.60 19.31 8.01
C VAL A 730 -11.39 17.81 8.20
N LEU A 731 -10.13 17.39 8.30
CA LEU A 731 -9.79 15.98 8.53
C LEU A 731 -10.38 15.49 9.85
N PRO A 732 -10.95 14.27 9.89
CA PRO A 732 -11.48 13.69 11.11
C PRO A 732 -10.37 13.13 12.03
N PHE A 733 -9.27 13.87 12.22
CA PHE A 733 -8.17 13.49 13.11
C PHE A 733 -8.48 13.88 14.56
N ASP A 734 -8.00 13.08 15.51
CA ASP A 734 -8.19 13.32 16.95
C ASP A 734 -6.85 13.63 17.65
N MET A 735 -6.46 14.90 17.61
CA MET A 735 -5.22 15.38 18.25
C MET A 735 -5.26 15.20 19.77
N LYS A 736 -6.43 15.39 20.39
CA LYS A 736 -6.57 15.26 21.84
C LYS A 736 -6.31 13.82 22.28
N ARG A 737 -6.91 12.86 21.56
CA ARG A 737 -6.71 11.43 21.81
C ARG A 737 -5.23 11.03 21.68
N TYR A 738 -4.52 11.60 20.71
CA TYR A 738 -3.08 11.38 20.60
C TYR A 738 -2.32 11.90 21.83
N GLY A 739 -2.63 13.12 22.31
CA GLY A 739 -2.04 13.66 23.54
C GLY A 739 -2.30 12.77 24.77
N ASP A 740 -3.52 12.26 24.91
CA ASP A 740 -3.91 11.33 26.00
C ASP A 740 -3.14 9.99 25.91
N LYS A 741 -3.01 9.42 24.70
CA LYS A 741 -2.27 8.19 24.45
C LYS A 741 -0.79 8.34 24.71
N LEU A 742 -0.19 9.46 24.31
CA LEU A 742 1.23 9.74 24.56
C LEU A 742 1.57 9.75 26.05
N GLN A 743 0.71 10.32 26.90
CA GLN A 743 0.89 10.25 28.36
C GLN A 743 0.80 8.82 28.89
N THR A 744 -0.14 8.04 28.36
CA THR A 744 -0.32 6.63 28.73
C THR A 744 0.95 5.83 28.40
N TRP A 745 1.46 5.97 27.17
CA TRP A 745 2.68 5.28 26.74
C TRP A 745 3.91 5.66 27.57
N LEU A 746 4.06 6.94 27.93
CA LEU A 746 5.14 7.38 28.83
C LEU A 746 4.99 6.82 30.25
N GLY A 747 3.76 6.72 30.77
CA GLY A 747 3.47 6.07 32.05
C GLY A 747 3.80 4.57 32.04
N ASN A 748 3.52 3.90 30.93
CA ASN A 748 3.87 2.50 30.72
C ASN A 748 5.39 2.33 30.64
N LEU A 749 6.09 3.19 29.89
CA LEU A 749 7.56 3.18 29.79
C LEU A 749 8.24 3.39 31.15
N GLU A 750 7.76 4.34 31.95
CA GLU A 750 8.29 4.59 33.30
C GLU A 750 8.05 3.39 34.22
N THR A 751 6.84 2.81 34.19
CA THR A 751 6.49 1.62 34.98
C THR A 751 7.36 0.42 34.60
N TRP A 752 7.53 0.20 33.29
CA TRP A 752 8.40 -0.84 32.72
C TRP A 752 9.87 -0.65 33.13
N THR A 753 10.34 0.59 33.18
CA THR A 753 11.69 0.95 33.62
C THR A 753 11.87 0.70 35.12
N ASN A 754 10.89 1.08 35.94
CA ASN A 754 10.92 0.94 37.40
C ASN A 754 10.91 -0.53 37.89
N ASN A 755 10.44 -1.46 37.06
CA ASN A 755 10.47 -2.89 37.35
C ASN A 755 11.84 -3.55 37.08
N ARG A 756 12.82 -2.79 36.56
CA ARG A 756 14.19 -3.25 36.29
C ARG A 756 15.16 -2.76 37.38
N PRO A 757 16.38 -3.35 37.49
CA PRO A 757 17.32 -3.07 38.58
C PRO A 757 17.75 -1.60 38.73
N ALA A 758 17.56 -0.78 37.71
CA ALA A 758 18.02 0.61 37.63
C ALA A 758 17.04 1.64 38.22
N ARG A 759 16.39 1.30 39.33
CA ARG A 759 15.48 2.21 40.03
C ARG A 759 16.23 3.46 40.51
N GLY A 760 15.92 4.62 39.93
CA GLY A 760 16.33 5.94 40.44
C GLY A 760 17.40 6.69 39.65
N GLU A 761 17.91 6.15 38.53
CA GLU A 761 18.91 6.87 37.71
C GLU A 761 18.31 7.74 36.60
N LEU A 762 17.11 7.43 36.12
CA LEU A 762 16.42 8.11 35.02
C LEU A 762 15.25 8.95 35.55
N SER A 763 15.16 10.22 35.12
CA SER A 763 14.00 11.08 35.40
C SER A 763 13.12 11.19 34.16
N PHE A 764 11.82 10.92 34.32
CA PHE A 764 10.81 11.04 33.27
C PHE A 764 10.07 12.38 33.28
N GLU A 765 10.43 13.29 34.19
CA GLU A 765 9.72 14.58 34.38
C GLU A 765 9.71 15.41 33.08
N GLU A 766 10.85 15.56 32.41
CA GLU A 766 10.92 16.34 31.18
C GLU A 766 10.07 15.78 30.03
N LEU A 767 10.01 14.45 29.91
CA LEU A 767 9.18 13.77 28.91
C LEU A 767 7.70 13.93 29.22
N LYS A 768 7.32 13.77 30.49
CA LYS A 768 5.94 13.96 30.95
C LYS A 768 5.49 15.41 30.78
N ASP A 769 6.33 16.39 31.08
CA ASP A 769 6.05 17.80 30.86
C ASP A 769 5.86 18.10 29.37
N ALA A 770 6.71 17.53 28.51
CA ALA A 770 6.57 17.68 27.06
C ALA A 770 5.26 17.06 26.53
N ALA A 771 4.89 15.86 26.98
CA ALA A 771 3.63 15.23 26.63
C ALA A 771 2.42 15.96 27.21
N GLY A 772 2.53 16.53 28.42
CA GLY A 772 1.54 17.41 29.02
C GLY A 772 1.31 18.67 28.17
N MET A 773 2.38 19.27 27.66
CA MET A 773 2.29 20.40 26.73
C MET A 773 1.60 20.02 25.42
N ILE A 774 1.93 18.86 24.84
CA ILE A 774 1.23 18.35 23.64
C ILE A 774 -0.26 18.19 23.92
N GLN A 775 -0.64 17.52 25.02
CA GLN A 775 -2.05 17.31 25.38
C GLN A 775 -2.80 18.64 25.51
N HIS A 776 -2.22 19.61 26.23
CA HIS A 776 -2.81 20.93 26.40
C HIS A 776 -2.96 21.69 25.07
N ASN A 777 -1.91 21.71 24.26
CA ASN A 777 -1.93 22.39 22.97
C ASN A 777 -2.90 21.69 22.00
N ALA A 778 -2.96 20.37 21.99
CA ALA A 778 -3.89 19.59 21.18
C ALA A 778 -5.35 19.88 21.54
N GLU A 779 -5.67 20.01 22.83
CA GLU A 779 -7.02 20.37 23.28
C GLU A 779 -7.42 21.77 22.80
N ARG A 780 -6.53 22.76 22.95
CA ARG A 780 -6.77 24.13 22.45
C ARG A 780 -6.84 24.17 20.92
N PHE A 781 -5.95 23.45 20.24
CA PHE A 781 -5.93 23.36 18.78
C PHE A 781 -7.21 22.74 18.22
N GLY A 782 -7.77 21.74 18.90
CA GLY A 782 -9.05 21.11 18.55
C GLY A 782 -10.25 22.07 18.57
N GLN A 783 -10.20 23.16 19.35
CA GLN A 783 -11.29 24.15 19.43
C GLN A 783 -11.48 24.91 18.11
N TRP A 784 -10.43 25.03 17.29
CA TRP A 784 -10.49 25.73 16.00
C TRP A 784 -11.50 25.08 15.02
N GLU A 785 -11.67 23.76 15.04
CA GLU A 785 -12.69 23.06 14.24
C GLU A 785 -14.10 23.61 14.54
N MET A 786 -14.41 23.88 15.82
CA MET A 786 -15.72 24.40 16.26
C MET A 786 -15.92 25.86 15.85
N GLU A 787 -14.85 26.68 15.90
CA GLU A 787 -14.89 28.08 15.46
C GLU A 787 -15.13 28.17 13.95
N TRP A 788 -14.40 27.36 13.17
CA TRP A 788 -14.59 27.26 11.74
C TRP A 788 -16.01 26.81 11.37
N ASP A 789 -16.51 25.75 12.01
CA ASP A 789 -17.87 25.24 11.77
C ASP A 789 -18.93 26.31 12.08
N SER A 790 -18.79 27.01 13.21
CA SER A 790 -19.68 28.11 13.59
C SER A 790 -19.65 29.26 12.58
N ALA A 791 -18.48 29.64 12.07
CA ALA A 791 -18.31 30.71 11.09
C ALA A 791 -18.93 30.35 9.72
N VAL A 792 -18.73 29.11 9.27
CA VAL A 792 -19.31 28.60 8.03
C VAL A 792 -20.84 28.50 8.14
N LEU A 793 -21.35 27.99 9.25
CA LEU A 793 -22.81 27.91 9.52
C LEU A 793 -23.45 29.31 9.58
N ALA A 794 -22.82 30.26 10.27
CA ALA A 794 -23.28 31.65 10.32
C ALA A 794 -23.32 32.33 8.94
N SER A 795 -22.49 31.83 8.01
CA SER A 795 -22.41 32.29 6.62
C SER A 795 -23.29 31.47 5.66
N ASN A 796 -24.30 30.74 6.17
CA ASN A 796 -25.17 29.84 5.39
C ASN A 796 -24.39 28.79 4.57
N GLY A 797 -23.30 28.26 5.12
CA GLY A 797 -22.46 27.27 4.46
C GLY A 797 -21.40 27.84 3.53
N TRP A 798 -21.25 29.17 3.48
CA TRP A 798 -20.19 29.83 2.72
C TRP A 798 -18.90 29.91 3.53
N GLU A 799 -17.80 29.37 2.99
CA GLU A 799 -16.46 29.53 3.53
C GLU A 799 -15.75 30.68 2.81
N SER A 800 -15.22 31.64 3.57
CA SER A 800 -14.39 32.72 3.01
C SER A 800 -13.03 32.17 2.58
N ASN A 801 -12.36 32.85 1.65
CA ASN A 801 -11.01 32.45 1.20
C ASN A 801 -10.00 32.39 2.37
N GLU A 802 -10.15 33.28 3.35
CA GLU A 802 -9.30 33.33 4.54
C GLU A 802 -9.52 32.11 5.45
N TYR A 803 -10.78 31.76 5.72
CA TYR A 803 -11.11 30.54 6.47
C TYR A 803 -10.70 29.27 5.71
N GLY A 804 -10.83 29.24 4.38
CA GLY A 804 -10.36 28.11 3.56
C GLY A 804 -8.85 27.93 3.60
N ALA A 805 -8.08 29.03 3.54
CA ALA A 805 -6.63 28.98 3.70
C ALA A 805 -6.24 28.51 5.13
N ALA A 806 -6.89 29.05 6.17
CA ALA A 806 -6.67 28.64 7.55
C ALA A 806 -7.02 27.16 7.77
N ARG A 807 -8.08 26.64 7.14
CA ARG A 807 -8.47 25.22 7.17
C ARG A 807 -7.41 24.32 6.55
N THR A 808 -6.83 24.74 5.42
CA THR A 808 -5.75 23.98 4.78
C THR A 808 -4.55 23.88 5.70
N VAL A 809 -4.14 25.01 6.32
CA VAL A 809 -3.05 25.05 7.30
C VAL A 809 -3.37 24.19 8.53
N TYR A 810 -4.63 24.20 9.00
CA TYR A 810 -5.08 23.38 10.11
C TYR A 810 -4.93 21.88 9.81
N ASN A 811 -5.39 21.43 8.64
CA ASN A 811 -5.22 20.05 8.19
C ASN A 811 -3.74 19.67 8.04
N ASP A 812 -2.93 20.54 7.42
CA ASP A 812 -1.50 20.32 7.25
C ASP A 812 -0.79 20.13 8.59
N LYS A 813 -1.12 20.95 9.60
CA LYS A 813 -0.54 20.84 10.94
C LYS A 813 -0.91 19.53 11.65
N MET A 814 -2.15 19.06 11.49
CA MET A 814 -2.54 17.76 12.05
C MET A 814 -1.79 16.62 11.38
N ALA A 815 -1.70 16.62 10.05
CA ALA A 815 -0.99 15.58 9.30
C ALA A 815 0.52 15.59 9.57
N GLN A 816 1.15 16.76 9.66
CA GLN A 816 2.59 16.92 9.91
C GLN A 816 2.97 16.67 11.37
N PHE A 817 2.02 16.47 12.28
CA PHE A 817 2.31 16.29 13.69
C PHE A 817 3.22 15.07 13.94
N GLU A 818 2.94 13.93 13.30
CA GLU A 818 3.83 12.77 13.42
C GLU A 818 5.14 12.92 12.68
N THR A 819 5.16 13.65 11.56
CA THR A 819 6.42 14.03 10.91
C THR A 819 7.30 14.87 11.85
N ALA A 820 6.70 15.69 12.72
CA ALA A 820 7.42 16.45 13.74
C ALA A 820 7.92 15.58 14.92
N LEU A 821 7.51 14.31 15.00
CA LEU A 821 8.02 13.33 15.95
C LEU A 821 9.19 12.51 15.41
N LEU A 822 9.69 12.83 14.22
CA LEU A 822 10.92 12.24 13.69
C LEU A 822 12.14 12.91 14.32
N ASP A 823 13.24 12.17 14.44
CA ASP A 823 14.57 12.70 14.71
C ASP A 823 15.34 12.88 13.39
N PRO A 824 15.30 14.07 12.76
CA PRO A 824 15.83 14.27 11.41
C PRO A 824 17.36 14.41 11.36
N GLU A 825 18.05 14.44 12.51
CA GLU A 825 19.49 14.63 12.53
C GLU A 825 20.21 13.48 11.80
N PHE A 826 21.38 13.78 11.21
CA PHE A 826 22.23 12.75 10.63
C PHE A 826 22.69 11.79 11.74
N GLY A 827 22.43 10.49 11.54
CA GLY A 827 22.61 9.49 12.59
C GLY A 827 21.59 9.52 13.73
N GLY A 828 20.56 10.39 13.65
CA GLY A 828 19.42 10.42 14.55
C GLY A 828 18.44 9.26 14.32
N GLY A 829 17.47 9.14 15.21
CA GLY A 829 16.51 8.03 15.26
C GLY A 829 16.93 6.98 16.30
N ILE A 830 16.66 5.71 16.01
CA ILE A 830 17.07 4.63 16.90
C ILE A 830 18.59 4.40 16.79
N PRO A 831 19.34 4.39 17.91
CA PRO A 831 20.78 4.12 17.90
C PRO A 831 21.12 2.80 17.20
N ASN A 832 22.12 2.82 16.32
CA ASN A 832 22.54 1.69 15.45
C ASN A 832 21.48 1.19 14.45
N ARG A 833 20.29 1.80 14.41
CA ARG A 833 19.17 1.44 13.51
C ARG A 833 18.55 2.72 12.94
N THR A 834 19.43 3.59 12.43
CA THR A 834 19.13 4.99 12.13
C THR A 834 18.19 5.20 10.94
N GLN A 835 17.77 4.14 10.25
CA GLN A 835 16.69 4.18 9.26
C GLN A 835 15.34 4.52 9.91
N PHE A 836 15.08 4.01 11.12
CA PHE A 836 13.88 4.32 11.90
C PHE A 836 14.05 5.64 12.64
N LYS A 837 13.29 6.66 12.23
CA LYS A 837 13.43 8.05 12.69
C LYS A 837 12.40 8.44 13.73
N HIS A 838 11.27 7.75 13.81
CA HIS A 838 10.19 8.12 14.71
C HIS A 838 10.59 7.89 16.19
N VAL A 839 10.35 8.87 17.07
CA VAL A 839 10.81 8.77 18.47
C VAL A 839 9.89 7.91 19.36
N VAL A 840 8.62 7.78 18.97
CA VAL A 840 7.62 6.95 19.66
C VAL A 840 7.51 5.54 19.05
N PHE A 841 7.24 5.44 17.75
CA PHE A 841 7.12 4.18 17.03
C PHE A 841 8.47 3.70 16.46
N GLY A 842 8.56 2.39 16.23
CA GLY A 842 9.74 1.73 15.70
C GLY A 842 9.80 0.28 16.15
N PRO A 843 10.42 -0.63 15.37
CA PRO A 843 10.55 -2.01 15.78
C PRO A 843 11.50 -2.13 16.99
N PRO A 844 11.24 -3.03 17.95
CA PRO A 844 12.16 -3.29 19.05
C PRO A 844 13.39 -4.04 18.55
N LEU A 845 14.54 -3.96 19.23
CA LEU A 845 15.75 -4.68 18.79
C LEU A 845 15.58 -6.21 18.79
N LEU A 846 14.88 -6.74 19.79
CA LEU A 846 14.50 -8.14 19.95
C LEU A 846 12.99 -8.23 20.21
N SER A 847 12.34 -9.35 19.91
CA SER A 847 10.94 -9.51 20.27
C SER A 847 10.80 -9.60 21.79
N THR A 848 9.87 -8.79 22.32
CA THR A 848 9.49 -8.81 23.73
C THR A 848 7.98 -8.96 23.83
N ASN A 849 7.50 -9.50 24.96
CA ASN A 849 6.07 -9.53 25.26
C ASN A 849 5.51 -8.16 25.67
N ASP A 850 6.36 -7.13 25.76
CA ASP A 850 6.02 -5.80 26.24
C ASP A 850 5.74 -4.85 25.06
N GLU A 851 5.03 -3.73 25.33
CA GLU A 851 4.77 -2.69 24.33
C GLU A 851 6.06 -2.18 23.68
N ALA A 852 6.23 -2.28 22.36
CA ALA A 852 7.47 -1.89 21.69
C ALA A 852 7.55 -0.38 21.33
N LEU A 853 7.12 0.49 22.25
CA LEU A 853 7.15 1.95 22.07
C LEU A 853 8.37 2.59 22.72
N PHE A 854 8.83 3.70 22.14
CA PHE A 854 10.09 4.38 22.46
C PHE A 854 11.31 3.45 22.38
N PRO A 855 11.51 2.72 21.25
CA PRO A 855 12.57 1.71 21.13
C PRO A 855 13.97 2.30 21.36
N ALA A 856 14.23 3.54 20.92
CA ALA A 856 15.50 4.23 21.15
C ALA A 856 15.87 4.37 22.64
N ILE A 857 14.87 4.51 23.52
CA ILE A 857 15.06 4.58 24.97
C ILE A 857 15.13 3.16 25.56
N ARG A 858 14.22 2.28 25.15
CA ARG A 858 14.12 0.91 25.66
C ARG A 858 15.38 0.09 25.38
N ASP A 859 15.87 0.11 24.15
CA ASP A 859 17.05 -0.66 23.75
C ASP A 859 18.28 -0.28 24.59
N LEU A 860 18.46 1.01 24.89
CA LEU A 860 19.56 1.50 25.73
C LEU A 860 19.40 1.06 27.19
N ILE A 861 18.16 1.06 27.71
CA ILE A 861 17.86 0.54 29.05
C ILE A 861 18.13 -0.97 29.12
N GLU A 862 17.74 -1.74 28.10
CA GLU A 862 18.02 -3.18 28.02
C GLU A 862 19.51 -3.49 27.88
N ALA A 863 20.25 -2.61 27.21
CA ALA A 863 21.71 -2.68 27.11
C ALA A 863 22.45 -2.14 28.35
N GLU A 864 21.71 -1.70 29.39
CA GLU A 864 22.25 -1.05 30.59
C GLU A 864 23.08 0.23 30.32
N ASP A 865 22.86 0.90 29.18
CA ASP A 865 23.47 2.20 28.84
C ASP A 865 22.61 3.36 29.37
N TRP A 866 22.76 3.64 30.66
CA TRP A 866 22.04 4.72 31.35
C TRP A 866 22.40 6.12 30.85
N THR A 867 23.64 6.31 30.38
CA THR A 867 24.09 7.63 29.91
C THR A 867 23.49 7.94 28.55
N GLY A 868 23.51 6.97 27.64
CA GLY A 868 22.81 7.03 26.37
C GLY A 868 21.31 7.23 26.57
N ALA A 869 20.69 6.45 27.46
CA ALA A 869 19.26 6.56 27.74
C ALA A 869 18.87 7.99 28.19
N LYS A 870 19.63 8.61 29.12
CA LYS A 870 19.38 10.01 29.54
C LYS A 870 19.49 11.00 28.38
N ALA A 871 20.50 10.85 27.53
CA ALA A 871 20.70 11.73 26.39
C ALA A 871 19.55 11.62 25.38
N VAL A 872 19.13 10.40 25.05
CA VAL A 872 17.99 10.14 24.16
C VAL A 872 16.68 10.64 24.79
N MET A 873 16.44 10.41 26.07
CA MET A 873 15.25 10.92 26.77
C MET A 873 15.17 12.45 26.70
N ALA A 874 16.28 13.17 26.94
CA ALA A 874 16.32 14.63 26.83
C ALA A 874 16.06 15.11 25.39
N LYS A 875 16.66 14.44 24.39
CA LYS A 875 16.42 14.74 22.97
C LYS A 875 14.96 14.52 22.58
N THR A 876 14.39 13.37 22.97
CA THR A 876 12.97 13.05 22.74
C THR A 876 12.08 14.11 23.39
N ALA A 877 12.37 14.57 24.61
CA ALA A 877 11.60 15.64 25.24
C ALA A 877 11.64 16.95 24.43
N VAL A 878 12.78 17.30 23.83
CA VAL A 878 12.90 18.47 22.93
C VAL A 878 12.06 18.27 21.67
N LEU A 879 12.13 17.12 21.01
CA LEU A 879 11.36 16.81 19.80
C LEU A 879 9.85 16.83 20.09
N LEU A 880 9.42 16.24 21.21
CA LEU A 880 8.03 16.32 21.68
C LEU A 880 7.59 17.78 21.88
N ARG A 881 8.43 18.63 22.47
CA ARG A 881 8.09 20.06 22.63
C ARG A 881 7.96 20.78 21.29
N GLN A 882 8.82 20.47 20.32
CA GLN A 882 8.75 21.04 18.97
C GLN A 882 7.46 20.60 18.25
N ALA A 883 7.11 19.31 18.31
CA ALA A 883 5.85 18.80 17.79
C ALA A 883 4.64 19.45 18.48
N GLY A 884 4.68 19.64 19.81
CA GLY A 884 3.65 20.34 20.55
C GLY A 884 3.48 21.81 20.15
N ALA A 885 4.57 22.49 19.76
CA ALA A 885 4.53 23.89 19.31
C ALA A 885 3.86 24.04 17.92
N LEU A 886 3.90 23.00 17.08
CA LEU A 886 3.19 22.96 15.80
C LEU A 886 1.67 23.11 15.98
N LEU A 887 1.13 22.63 17.10
CA LEU A 887 -0.30 22.66 17.45
C LEU A 887 -0.75 24.03 17.99
N SER A 888 -0.37 25.09 17.31
CA SER A 888 -0.81 26.46 17.57
C SER A 888 -1.43 27.05 16.32
N MET A 889 -2.53 27.80 16.47
CA MET A 889 -3.16 28.56 15.38
C MET A 889 -3.05 30.05 15.68
N SER A 890 -2.74 30.87 14.66
CA SER A 890 -2.95 32.32 14.75
C SER A 890 -4.44 32.61 14.62
N GLU A 891 -4.94 33.62 15.33
CA GLU A 891 -6.30 34.12 15.09
C GLU A 891 -6.39 34.58 13.61
N PRO A 892 -7.42 34.15 12.87
CA PRO A 892 -7.61 34.50 11.46
C PRO A 892 -7.83 36.01 11.28
#